data_AF-A0A5D0NNG0-F1
#
_entry.id   AF-A0A5D0NNG0-F1
#
_cell.length_a   1.000
_cell.length_b   1.000
_cell.length_c   1.000
_cell.angle_alpha   90.00
_cell.angle_beta   90.00
_cell.angle_gamma   90.00
#
_symmetry.space_group_name_H-M   'P 1'
#
loop_
_entity.id
_entity.type
_entity.pdbx_description
1 polymer ?
#
loop_
_entity_poly.entity_id
_entity_poly.type
_entity_poly.pdbx_seq_one_letter_code
_entity_poly.pdbx_strand_id
1 'polypeptide(L)'
;MTKRAEDRPPLLVHPIGGGDLGRPPLATSPGPIDFHGGPGDRRPLRKVFDGLAETGTGVSGLLIVATTNVPGPSPRPFAAHARVMKDLLCSAEGLCGRTFRNDDVHIAEVGEPTVRHSVKAMKPVLTALAPRECLLTTGAGSYALGAGVLLAGIETGVPMTLLPVDEPSAAYRLRDLVDPRDTLRDWLLRHRFWDELAAVDPPNAGLWRLLAARQRADTGLAAATEPSAGLDRGRLTKLAELWPTVQAAFYERLARGEAIDHSLLRAWFAQRIGKPSAKEAAALSAPARRVLEDLAGRLGDPEERGGAALIKDARRRLSPLPEARPEARHAALVADTEFIDFFQRSASHEEHLVPPAARRLPGSLLANADQWEKGDLVPGLVERCGMTAWPVLGTGDVLVLMCVGRVTGDDPNDREGHAAVRRVVDWALRRRGALPRSGRIRLRLLASEETMERAGSWATLAASTAPAGSLDAAVLGPFSTEPGDAAGVNAALLAELAETEPTGLYGSTSLRDVDEVLLVVNSGKPVTVNGMVAAGVQWSLTAACPLRVAELGRDRALRTVLSEAGLTLCRLGMDARLARLASAAVRRLDTRTAWQLLGNGSPALAAAREAAARVHRDLYGHATATADRDARCEAACNRLELIAHVLADEPWPACYTAVEVLRPGLFDWAEWAALRRRFAPLRKLNACRNETPYTHLLDRLRDERAGRTAGTRKRPPAPRVVLEELRGCVEVFQLLRSPESRRSASDRELVIRYRRLCEQLAKLGEEAR
;
A
#
# COMPACT_ATOMS: atom_id res chain seq x y z
N MET A 1 18.59 -8.34 43.96
CA MET A 1 17.35 -7.57 44.14
C MET A 1 16.90 -7.01 42.80
N THR A 2 15.96 -7.65 42.10
CA THR A 2 15.12 -7.07 41.02
C THR A 2 14.05 -8.08 40.58
N LYS A 3 13.27 -8.59 41.54
CA LYS A 3 12.08 -9.44 41.30
C LYS A 3 10.77 -8.70 41.62
N ARG A 4 10.82 -7.37 41.70
CA ARG A 4 9.69 -6.49 42.09
C ARG A 4 9.07 -5.71 40.93
N ALA A 5 9.51 -5.97 39.71
CA ALA A 5 9.06 -5.26 38.53
C ALA A 5 8.08 -6.09 37.69
N GLU A 6 7.43 -7.16 38.18
CA GLU A 6 6.50 -7.97 37.39
C GLU A 6 5.01 -7.73 37.72
N ASP A 7 4.65 -7.19 38.90
CA ASP A 7 3.25 -7.18 39.40
C ASP A 7 2.57 -5.80 39.46
N ARG A 8 2.68 -4.92 38.45
CA ARG A 8 1.78 -3.74 38.41
C ARG A 8 0.48 -4.10 37.69
N PRO A 9 -0.70 -4.01 38.34
CA PRO A 9 -1.98 -4.32 37.70
C PRO A 9 -2.26 -3.39 36.51
N PRO A 10 -3.08 -3.81 35.52
CA PRO A 10 -3.40 -3.01 34.35
C PRO A 10 -4.22 -1.75 34.70
N LEU A 11 -4.16 -0.74 33.83
CA LEU A 11 -4.99 0.46 33.93
C LEU A 11 -6.37 0.18 33.31
N LEU A 12 -7.46 0.41 34.04
CA LEU A 12 -8.80 0.34 33.46
C LEU A 12 -9.08 1.63 32.67
N VAL A 13 -9.48 1.51 31.42
CA VAL A 13 -9.91 2.61 30.56
C VAL A 13 -11.39 2.46 30.29
N HIS A 14 -12.18 3.46 30.68
CA HIS A 14 -13.64 3.41 30.56
C HIS A 14 -14.19 4.63 29.82
N PRO A 15 -14.62 4.47 28.55
CA PRO A 15 -15.34 5.50 27.84
C PRO A 15 -16.78 5.61 28.33
N ILE A 16 -17.11 6.75 28.94
CA ILE A 16 -18.45 6.95 29.51
C ILE A 16 -19.47 7.34 28.45
N GLY A 17 -20.70 6.87 28.64
CA GLY A 17 -21.85 7.21 27.81
C GLY A 17 -23.13 7.40 28.62
N GLY A 18 -24.27 7.48 27.93
CA GLY A 18 -25.57 7.70 28.59
C GLY A 18 -25.93 6.62 29.63
N GLY A 19 -25.54 5.36 29.38
CA GLY A 19 -25.81 4.25 30.30
C GLY A 19 -25.11 4.38 31.66
N ASP A 20 -23.93 5.02 31.71
CA ASP A 20 -23.23 5.30 32.98
C ASP A 20 -23.96 6.35 33.83
N LEU A 21 -24.82 7.16 33.20
CA LEU A 21 -25.64 8.18 33.85
C LEU A 21 -27.06 7.70 34.17
N GLY A 22 -27.35 6.41 33.94
CA GLY A 22 -28.68 5.83 34.06
C GLY A 22 -29.65 6.22 32.95
N ARG A 23 -29.16 6.75 31.82
CA ARG A 23 -30.01 7.10 30.69
C ARG A 23 -30.24 5.91 29.76
N PRO A 24 -31.48 5.70 29.29
CA PRO A 24 -31.74 4.69 28.29
C PRO A 24 -31.01 5.00 26.97
N PRO A 25 -30.67 3.98 26.16
CA PRO A 25 -30.10 4.18 24.83
C PRO A 25 -30.98 5.13 24.00
N LEU A 26 -30.35 6.07 23.28
CA LEU A 26 -31.04 7.01 22.37
C LEU A 26 -32.04 7.97 23.06
N ALA A 27 -31.92 8.22 24.37
CA ALA A 27 -32.75 9.21 25.06
C ALA A 27 -32.69 10.59 24.38
N THR A 28 -33.85 11.17 24.06
CA THR A 28 -33.99 12.49 23.40
C THR A 28 -34.40 13.61 24.34
N SER A 29 -34.77 13.31 25.59
CA SER A 29 -35.13 14.27 26.64
C SER A 29 -34.18 14.20 27.85
N PRO A 30 -33.98 15.31 28.59
CA PRO A 30 -33.14 15.30 29.77
C PRO A 30 -33.82 14.51 30.89
N GLY A 31 -33.18 13.44 31.36
CA GLY A 31 -33.60 12.70 32.55
C GLY A 31 -32.69 12.98 33.76
N PRO A 32 -33.14 12.65 34.99
CA PRO A 32 -32.29 12.71 36.18
C PRO A 32 -31.07 11.80 35.99
N ILE A 33 -29.95 12.20 36.59
CA ILE A 33 -28.69 11.45 36.53
C ILE A 33 -28.59 10.58 37.77
N ASP A 34 -28.31 9.30 37.57
CA ASP A 34 -28.08 8.36 38.65
C ASP A 34 -26.84 7.51 38.36
N PHE A 35 -25.76 7.81 39.10
CA PHE A 35 -24.48 7.14 38.97
C PHE A 35 -24.45 5.76 39.65
N HIS A 36 -25.32 5.51 40.64
CA HIS A 36 -25.26 4.30 41.46
C HIS A 36 -26.13 3.17 40.88
N GLY A 37 -27.33 3.51 40.41
CA GLY A 37 -28.29 2.54 39.91
C GLY A 37 -28.91 1.63 40.97
N GLY A 38 -30.10 1.12 40.66
CA GLY A 38 -30.77 0.05 41.40
C GLY A 38 -30.47 -1.36 40.90
N PRO A 39 -30.96 -2.41 41.58
CA PRO A 39 -30.92 -3.77 41.06
C PRO A 39 -31.63 -3.89 39.70
N GLY A 40 -30.97 -4.47 38.70
CA GLY A 40 -31.52 -4.60 37.33
C GLY A 40 -31.20 -3.41 36.40
N ASP A 41 -30.66 -2.31 36.93
CA ASP A 41 -30.27 -1.17 36.12
C ASP A 41 -28.99 -1.45 35.31
N ARG A 42 -28.99 -1.04 34.03
CA ARG A 42 -27.81 -1.15 33.18
C ARG A 42 -26.79 -0.06 33.57
N ARG A 43 -25.85 -0.38 34.47
CA ARG A 43 -24.70 0.48 34.85
C ARG A 43 -23.39 -0.14 34.36
N PRO A 44 -22.85 0.29 33.20
CA PRO A 44 -21.66 -0.31 32.59
C PRO A 44 -20.46 -0.42 33.53
N LEU A 45 -20.10 0.67 34.22
CA LEU A 45 -18.95 0.68 35.13
C LEU A 45 -19.13 -0.28 36.32
N ARG A 46 -20.35 -0.38 36.87
CA ARG A 46 -20.66 -1.33 37.96
C ARG A 46 -20.46 -2.78 37.51
N LYS A 47 -21.05 -3.15 36.35
CA LYS A 47 -20.89 -4.50 35.78
C LYS A 47 -19.42 -4.86 35.58
N VAL A 48 -18.63 -3.90 35.09
CA VAL A 48 -17.19 -4.10 34.91
C VAL A 48 -16.48 -4.32 36.24
N PHE A 49 -16.76 -3.54 37.28
CA PHE A 49 -16.15 -3.76 38.59
C PHE A 49 -16.56 -5.06 39.27
N ASP A 50 -17.84 -5.44 39.15
CA ASP A 50 -18.37 -6.70 39.66
C ASP A 50 -17.68 -7.88 38.93
N GLY A 51 -17.64 -7.88 37.60
CA GLY A 51 -16.96 -8.93 36.82
C GLY A 51 -15.44 -8.99 37.02
N LEU A 52 -14.77 -7.85 37.23
CA LEU A 52 -13.35 -7.84 37.61
C LEU A 52 -13.14 -8.43 39.01
N ALA A 53 -14.07 -8.24 39.95
CA ALA A 53 -14.01 -8.87 41.25
C ALA A 53 -14.21 -10.38 41.16
N GLU A 54 -15.18 -10.84 40.36
CA GLU A 54 -15.46 -12.26 40.12
C GLU A 54 -14.28 -13.00 39.49
N THR A 55 -13.57 -12.35 38.55
CA THR A 55 -12.38 -12.93 37.89
C THR A 55 -11.09 -12.77 38.71
N GLY A 56 -11.14 -12.08 39.85
CA GLY A 56 -9.94 -11.78 40.66
C GLY A 56 -8.96 -10.82 39.98
N THR A 57 -9.38 -10.08 38.95
CA THR A 57 -8.53 -9.17 38.19
C THR A 57 -8.41 -7.82 38.90
N GLY A 58 -7.23 -7.52 39.44
CA GLY A 58 -6.92 -6.20 40.01
C GLY A 58 -6.66 -5.15 38.93
N VAL A 59 -6.90 -3.87 39.25
CA VAL A 59 -6.56 -2.72 38.39
C VAL A 59 -5.77 -1.68 39.19
N SER A 60 -4.82 -1.01 38.53
CA SER A 60 -3.93 -0.03 39.19
C SER A 60 -4.55 1.35 39.28
N GLY A 61 -5.61 1.62 38.51
CA GLY A 61 -6.30 2.89 38.45
C GLY A 61 -7.40 2.88 37.40
N LEU A 62 -8.04 4.03 37.22
CA LEU A 62 -9.10 4.25 36.25
C LEU A 62 -8.81 5.49 35.40
N LEU A 63 -8.87 5.34 34.08
CA LEU A 63 -8.87 6.42 33.11
C LEU A 63 -10.27 6.55 32.49
N ILE A 64 -10.97 7.61 32.86
CA ILE A 64 -12.31 7.92 32.35
C ILE A 64 -12.16 8.73 31.05
N VAL A 65 -12.77 8.25 29.96
CA VAL A 65 -12.76 8.95 28.66
C VAL A 65 -14.12 9.60 28.42
N ALA A 66 -14.15 10.93 28.30
CA ALA A 66 -15.39 11.68 28.31
C ALA A 66 -15.38 12.83 27.29
N THR A 67 -16.52 13.07 26.64
CA THR A 67 -16.57 14.14 25.64
C THR A 67 -16.87 15.51 26.24
N THR A 68 -16.32 16.56 25.63
CA THR A 68 -16.52 17.97 26.01
C THR A 68 -17.62 18.65 25.22
N ASN A 69 -18.09 18.05 24.11
CA ASN A 69 -19.27 18.53 23.43
C ASN A 69 -20.50 18.34 24.34
N VAL A 70 -21.47 19.24 24.25
CA VAL A 70 -22.78 19.04 24.86
C VAL A 70 -23.52 18.07 23.96
N PRO A 71 -23.68 16.78 24.33
CA PRO A 71 -24.53 15.89 23.56
C PRO A 71 -25.97 16.40 23.68
N GLY A 72 -26.85 16.03 22.75
CA GLY A 72 -28.28 16.22 22.98
C GLY A 72 -28.72 15.57 24.31
N PRO A 73 -30.02 15.58 24.58
CA PRO A 73 -30.69 16.30 25.68
C PRO A 73 -29.94 16.77 26.96
N SER A 74 -28.66 16.47 27.22
CA SER A 74 -27.99 16.91 28.46
C SER A 74 -27.69 18.41 28.43
N PRO A 75 -27.91 19.17 29.53
CA PRO A 75 -27.43 20.54 29.62
C PRO A 75 -25.91 20.63 29.86
N ARG A 76 -25.24 19.51 30.17
CA ARG A 76 -23.80 19.43 30.48
C ARG A 76 -23.10 18.36 29.66
N PRO A 77 -21.82 18.56 29.30
CA PRO A 77 -21.02 17.57 28.59
C PRO A 77 -20.66 16.38 29.49
N PHE A 78 -20.34 15.23 28.88
CA PHE A 78 -19.92 14.03 29.64
C PHE A 78 -18.68 14.29 30.50
N ALA A 79 -17.77 15.17 30.09
CA ALA A 79 -16.60 15.57 30.88
C ALA A 79 -16.97 16.17 32.26
N ALA A 80 -18.11 16.87 32.38
CA ALA A 80 -18.58 17.38 33.67
C ALA A 80 -19.04 16.23 34.58
N HIS A 81 -19.66 15.21 34.02
CA HIS A 81 -20.09 14.01 34.76
C HIS A 81 -18.90 13.12 35.15
N ALA A 82 -17.88 13.03 34.30
CA ALA A 82 -16.63 12.33 34.63
C ALA A 82 -15.94 12.89 35.89
N ARG A 83 -15.98 14.21 36.09
CA ARG A 83 -15.43 14.86 37.30
C ARG A 83 -16.20 14.45 38.55
N VAL A 84 -17.53 14.46 38.49
CA VAL A 84 -18.38 13.98 39.60
C VAL A 84 -18.11 12.50 39.89
N MET A 85 -17.99 11.65 38.86
CA MET A 85 -17.63 10.25 39.04
C MET A 85 -16.26 10.08 39.70
N LYS A 86 -15.26 10.89 39.30
CA LYS A 86 -13.94 10.90 39.93
C LYS A 86 -14.03 11.29 41.41
N ASP A 87 -14.76 12.34 41.75
CA ASP A 87 -14.93 12.78 43.14
C ASP A 87 -15.54 11.66 44.01
N LEU A 88 -16.56 10.97 43.49
CA LEU A 88 -17.19 9.82 44.15
C LEU A 88 -16.21 8.65 44.31
N LEU A 89 -15.48 8.27 43.25
CA LEU A 89 -14.48 7.19 43.27
C LEU A 89 -13.31 7.47 44.24
N CYS A 90 -13.01 8.73 44.52
CA CYS A 90 -11.94 9.14 45.44
C CYS A 90 -12.45 9.41 46.86
N SER A 91 -13.77 9.34 47.08
CA SER A 91 -14.40 9.54 48.39
C SER A 91 -14.37 8.27 49.24
N ALA A 92 -14.70 8.41 50.53
CA ALA A 92 -14.89 7.26 51.43
C ALA A 92 -16.10 6.39 51.06
N GLU A 93 -17.13 6.97 50.43
CA GLU A 93 -18.33 6.26 49.99
C GLU A 93 -18.08 5.43 48.73
N GLY A 94 -17.15 5.89 47.89
CA GLY A 94 -16.81 5.26 46.62
C GLY A 94 -17.91 5.37 45.55
N LEU A 95 -17.67 4.72 44.42
CA LEU A 95 -18.65 4.57 43.35
C LEU A 95 -18.71 3.11 42.95
N CYS A 96 -19.93 2.55 42.88
CA CYS A 96 -20.16 1.14 42.54
C CYS A 96 -19.34 0.17 43.40
N GLY A 97 -19.20 0.46 44.71
CA GLY A 97 -18.47 -0.40 45.66
C GLY A 97 -16.95 -0.34 45.56
N ARG A 98 -16.38 0.62 44.82
CA ARG A 98 -14.92 0.79 44.66
C ARG A 98 -14.46 2.19 45.07
N THR A 99 -13.25 2.25 45.63
CA THR A 99 -12.52 3.48 45.95
C THR A 99 -11.11 3.44 45.37
N PHE A 100 -10.59 4.60 44.98
CA PHE A 100 -9.25 4.78 44.41
C PHE A 100 -8.55 5.98 45.07
N ARG A 101 -7.22 6.05 44.99
CA ARG A 101 -6.51 7.29 45.33
C ARG A 101 -6.75 8.32 44.23
N ASN A 102 -6.72 9.61 44.60
CA ASN A 102 -6.95 10.70 43.65
C ASN A 102 -6.00 10.67 42.44
N ASP A 103 -4.75 10.26 42.67
CA ASP A 103 -3.72 10.15 41.64
C ASP A 103 -3.89 8.93 40.73
N ASP A 104 -4.73 7.96 41.12
CA ASP A 104 -5.01 6.75 40.35
C ASP A 104 -6.26 6.89 39.47
N VAL A 105 -6.98 8.02 39.54
CA VAL A 105 -8.15 8.33 38.70
C VAL A 105 -7.87 9.51 37.79
N HIS A 106 -7.88 9.27 36.48
CA HIS A 106 -7.60 10.25 35.44
C HIS A 106 -8.82 10.49 34.55
N ILE A 107 -8.89 11.66 33.94
CA ILE A 107 -9.92 12.02 32.97
C ILE A 107 -9.23 12.45 31.68
N ALA A 108 -9.58 11.79 30.57
CA ALA A 108 -9.22 12.22 29.24
C ALA A 108 -10.41 12.91 28.57
N GLU A 109 -10.26 14.20 28.29
CA GLU A 109 -11.28 15.02 27.64
C GLU A 109 -11.17 14.92 26.11
N VAL A 110 -12.26 14.51 25.46
CA VAL A 110 -12.33 14.30 24.02
C VAL A 110 -13.28 15.33 23.38
N GLY A 111 -12.85 16.01 22.32
CA GLY A 111 -13.64 17.07 21.69
C GLY A 111 -15.03 16.61 21.20
N GLU A 112 -15.08 15.45 20.54
CA GLU A 112 -16.28 14.89 19.90
C GLU A 112 -16.27 13.36 19.99
N PRO A 113 -17.44 12.68 19.94
CA PRO A 113 -17.56 11.22 20.05
C PRO A 113 -17.14 10.51 18.75
N THR A 114 -15.89 10.74 18.32
CA THR A 114 -15.32 10.17 17.10
C THR A 114 -13.99 9.47 17.41
N VAL A 115 -13.67 8.46 16.62
CA VAL A 115 -12.40 7.71 16.70
C VAL A 115 -11.23 8.68 16.60
N ARG A 116 -11.25 9.59 15.62
CA ARG A 116 -10.15 10.56 15.40
C ARG A 116 -9.90 11.46 16.61
N HIS A 117 -10.94 12.03 17.21
CA HIS A 117 -10.79 12.92 18.36
C HIS A 117 -10.30 12.16 19.58
N SER A 118 -10.80 10.94 19.79
CA SER A 118 -10.33 10.05 20.86
C SER A 118 -8.85 9.71 20.68
N VAL A 119 -8.40 9.30 19.48
CA VAL A 119 -6.97 9.04 19.18
C VAL A 119 -6.09 10.24 19.53
N LYS A 120 -6.51 11.45 19.14
CA LYS A 120 -5.74 12.68 19.39
C LYS A 120 -5.61 12.98 20.89
N ALA A 121 -6.67 12.79 21.67
CA ALA A 121 -6.68 13.05 23.11
C ALA A 121 -5.94 11.96 23.91
N MET A 122 -6.06 10.71 23.48
CA MET A 122 -5.56 9.56 24.25
C MET A 122 -4.07 9.32 24.10
N LYS A 123 -3.46 9.63 22.94
CA LYS A 123 -2.02 9.43 22.73
C LYS A 123 -1.13 10.11 23.77
N PRO A 124 -1.28 11.43 24.06
CA PRO A 124 -0.46 12.08 25.08
C PRO A 124 -0.67 11.48 26.46
N VAL A 125 -1.91 11.10 26.80
CA VAL A 125 -2.25 10.52 28.11
C VAL A 125 -1.59 9.15 28.29
N LEU A 126 -1.74 8.25 27.32
CA LEU A 126 -1.10 6.93 27.36
C LEU A 126 0.42 7.03 27.37
N THR A 127 0.99 8.01 26.64
CA THR A 127 2.44 8.25 26.65
C THR A 127 2.93 8.77 28.01
N ALA A 128 2.19 9.68 28.63
CA ALA A 128 2.55 10.27 29.92
C ALA A 128 2.41 9.29 31.09
N LEU A 129 1.33 8.50 31.10
CA LEU A 129 1.09 7.48 32.12
C LEU A 129 1.99 6.24 31.93
N ALA A 130 2.37 5.96 30.68
CA ALA A 130 3.14 4.78 30.27
C ALA A 130 2.66 3.47 30.92
N PRO A 131 1.35 3.14 30.85
CA PRO A 131 0.82 1.93 31.45
C PRO A 131 1.42 0.71 30.74
N ARG A 132 1.65 -0.35 31.52
CA ARG A 132 2.14 -1.63 30.97
C ARG A 132 1.10 -2.34 30.12
N GLU A 133 -0.15 -2.22 30.51
CA GLU A 133 -1.31 -2.78 29.85
C GLU A 133 -2.54 -1.96 30.26
N CYS A 134 -3.49 -1.85 29.33
CA CYS A 134 -4.80 -1.30 29.59
C CYS A 134 -5.89 -2.35 29.39
N LEU A 135 -6.85 -2.38 30.31
CA LEU A 135 -8.15 -3.02 30.11
C LEU A 135 -9.11 -1.94 29.57
N LEU A 136 -9.56 -2.06 28.34
CA LEU A 136 -10.48 -1.11 27.71
C LEU A 136 -11.89 -1.69 27.71
N THR A 137 -12.83 -1.02 28.37
CA THR A 137 -14.22 -1.43 28.33
C THR A 137 -14.81 -1.22 26.94
N THR A 138 -15.57 -2.20 26.45
CA THR A 138 -16.19 -2.16 25.12
C THR A 138 -17.70 -2.29 25.21
N GLY A 139 -18.41 -1.28 24.75
CA GLY A 139 -19.88 -1.24 24.69
C GLY A 139 -20.38 -0.38 23.53
N ALA A 140 -21.62 -0.62 23.10
CA ALA A 140 -22.18 0.04 21.92
C ALA A 140 -22.36 1.56 22.10
N GLY A 141 -22.69 2.03 23.32
CA GLY A 141 -23.01 3.44 23.60
C GLY A 141 -21.85 4.42 23.50
N SER A 142 -20.60 3.92 23.54
CA SER A 142 -19.37 4.73 23.49
C SER A 142 -18.30 4.10 22.58
N TYR A 143 -18.72 3.26 21.63
CA TYR A 143 -17.81 2.46 20.81
C TYR A 143 -16.77 3.29 20.06
N ALA A 144 -17.16 4.43 19.45
CA ALA A 144 -16.22 5.29 18.72
C ALA A 144 -15.09 5.83 19.61
N LEU A 145 -15.39 6.15 20.88
CA LEU A 145 -14.37 6.55 21.85
C LEU A 145 -13.45 5.37 22.16
N GLY A 146 -14.02 4.20 22.46
CA GLY A 146 -13.27 2.97 22.73
C GLY A 146 -12.37 2.55 21.57
N ALA A 147 -12.89 2.52 20.35
CA ALA A 147 -12.10 2.26 19.14
C ALA A 147 -10.95 3.27 18.98
N GLY A 148 -11.18 4.56 19.30
CA GLY A 148 -10.11 5.56 19.31
C GLY A 148 -9.05 5.34 20.39
N VAL A 149 -9.43 4.87 21.59
CA VAL A 149 -8.48 4.45 22.63
C VAL A 149 -7.67 3.25 22.14
N LEU A 150 -8.33 2.24 21.56
CA LEU A 150 -7.68 1.04 21.02
C LEU A 150 -6.64 1.42 19.96
N LEU A 151 -6.99 2.28 19.01
CA LEU A 151 -6.04 2.76 18.00
C LEU A 151 -4.91 3.60 18.61
N ALA A 152 -5.18 4.42 19.63
CA ALA A 152 -4.13 5.14 20.35
C ALA A 152 -3.16 4.19 21.07
N GLY A 153 -3.67 3.11 21.70
CA GLY A 153 -2.87 2.06 22.31
C GLY A 153 -1.98 1.35 21.29
N ILE A 154 -2.57 0.94 20.15
CA ILE A 154 -1.82 0.33 19.03
C ILE A 154 -0.71 1.28 18.52
N GLU A 155 -0.98 2.57 18.41
CA GLU A 155 0.01 3.53 17.92
C GLU A 155 1.14 3.83 18.92
N THR A 156 0.81 3.89 20.21
CA THR A 156 1.77 4.11 21.30
C THR A 156 2.50 2.84 21.72
N GLY A 157 2.06 1.66 21.26
CA GLY A 157 2.63 0.37 21.63
C GLY A 157 2.19 -0.13 23.01
N VAL A 158 1.17 0.48 23.61
CA VAL A 158 0.57 0.02 24.87
C VAL A 158 -0.33 -1.19 24.57
N PRO A 159 -0.12 -2.35 25.21
CA PRO A 159 -1.02 -3.50 25.11
C PRO A 159 -2.44 -3.14 25.56
N MET A 160 -3.41 -3.48 24.70
CA MET A 160 -4.84 -3.20 24.93
C MET A 160 -5.62 -4.51 24.96
N THR A 161 -6.23 -4.80 26.10
CA THR A 161 -7.18 -5.91 26.27
C THR A 161 -8.59 -5.35 26.30
N LEU A 162 -9.43 -5.82 25.38
CA LEU A 162 -10.82 -5.41 25.27
C LEU A 162 -11.66 -6.19 26.28
N LEU A 163 -12.44 -5.46 27.07
CA LEU A 163 -13.24 -5.96 28.17
C LEU A 163 -14.73 -5.73 27.84
N PRO A 164 -15.46 -6.75 27.38
CA PRO A 164 -16.88 -6.63 27.12
C PRO A 164 -17.64 -6.25 28.40
N VAL A 165 -18.45 -5.18 28.35
CA VAL A 165 -19.16 -4.68 29.53
C VAL A 165 -20.15 -5.69 30.09
N ASP A 166 -20.81 -6.45 29.22
CA ASP A 166 -21.85 -7.39 29.62
C ASP A 166 -21.26 -8.76 30.07
N GLU A 167 -19.99 -9.04 29.76
CA GLU A 167 -19.28 -10.26 30.21
C GLU A 167 -17.75 -10.00 30.32
N PRO A 168 -17.28 -9.40 31.41
CA PRO A 168 -15.86 -9.07 31.57
C PRO A 168 -14.90 -10.27 31.55
N SER A 169 -15.38 -11.47 31.87
CA SER A 169 -14.60 -12.72 31.77
C SER A 169 -14.20 -13.08 30.34
N ALA A 170 -14.92 -12.56 29.33
CA ALA A 170 -14.67 -12.82 27.91
C ALA A 170 -13.66 -11.84 27.29
N ALA A 171 -12.69 -11.37 28.07
CA ALA A 171 -11.70 -10.41 27.63
C ALA A 171 -10.78 -10.97 26.52
N TYR A 172 -10.43 -10.14 25.54
CA TYR A 172 -9.56 -10.55 24.42
C TYR A 172 -8.71 -9.39 23.89
N ARG A 173 -7.63 -9.69 23.18
CA ARG A 173 -6.84 -8.68 22.47
C ARG A 173 -7.09 -8.78 20.98
N LEU A 174 -7.29 -7.64 20.33
CA LEU A 174 -7.49 -7.59 18.88
C LEU A 174 -6.31 -8.20 18.11
N ARG A 175 -5.09 -8.02 18.62
CA ARG A 175 -3.85 -8.54 18.01
C ARG A 175 -3.80 -10.07 18.00
N ASP A 176 -4.38 -10.72 18.99
CA ASP A 176 -4.35 -12.19 19.11
C ASP A 176 -5.30 -12.86 18.10
N LEU A 177 -6.18 -12.07 17.46
CA LEU A 177 -7.09 -12.51 16.39
C LEU A 177 -6.48 -12.39 14.99
N VAL A 178 -5.23 -11.92 14.87
CA VAL A 178 -4.53 -11.71 13.60
C VAL A 178 -3.26 -12.57 13.60
N ASP A 179 -3.13 -13.45 12.63
CA ASP A 179 -1.93 -14.27 12.41
C ASP A 179 -1.20 -13.85 11.13
N PRO A 180 -0.18 -12.99 11.24
CA PRO A 180 0.55 -12.52 10.07
C PRO A 180 1.51 -13.57 9.47
N ARG A 181 1.73 -14.73 10.11
CA ARG A 181 2.75 -15.70 9.70
C ARG A 181 2.55 -16.20 8.27
N ASP A 182 3.65 -16.58 7.63
CA ASP A 182 3.69 -17.16 6.28
C ASP A 182 3.17 -16.32 5.11
N THR A 183 2.70 -15.08 5.35
CA THR A 183 2.16 -14.20 4.29
C THR A 183 3.23 -13.53 3.42
N LEU A 184 4.50 -13.45 3.85
CA LEU A 184 5.55 -12.72 3.11
C LEU A 184 5.72 -13.21 1.67
N ARG A 185 5.56 -14.52 1.42
CA ARG A 185 5.69 -15.11 0.10
C ARG A 185 4.64 -14.57 -0.88
N ASP A 186 3.38 -14.48 -0.45
CA ASP A 186 2.29 -13.93 -1.26
C ASP A 186 2.53 -12.46 -1.60
N TRP A 187 3.04 -11.68 -0.63
CA TRP A 187 3.45 -10.29 -0.83
C TRP A 187 4.58 -10.15 -1.85
N LEU A 188 5.65 -10.92 -1.70
CA LEU A 188 6.76 -10.89 -2.66
C LEU A 188 6.28 -11.31 -4.05
N LEU A 189 5.39 -12.31 -4.13
CA LEU A 189 4.90 -12.86 -5.39
C LEU A 189 4.01 -11.83 -6.09
N ARG A 190 2.97 -11.34 -5.40
CA ARG A 190 2.01 -10.37 -5.94
C ARG A 190 2.69 -9.07 -6.38
N HIS A 191 3.71 -8.62 -5.65
CA HIS A 191 4.50 -7.44 -6.02
C HIS A 191 5.72 -7.74 -6.89
N ARG A 192 5.92 -9.00 -7.32
CA ARG A 192 6.93 -9.42 -8.30
C ARG A 192 8.37 -9.08 -7.86
N PHE A 193 8.68 -9.30 -6.59
CA PHE A 193 10.02 -9.22 -6.01
C PHE A 193 10.76 -10.56 -6.18
N TRP A 194 11.03 -10.92 -7.43
CA TRP A 194 11.55 -12.24 -7.79
C TRP A 194 12.90 -12.59 -7.16
N ASP A 195 13.82 -11.62 -7.07
CA ASP A 195 15.13 -11.82 -6.46
C ASP A 195 15.00 -12.24 -4.99
N GLU A 196 14.06 -11.62 -4.28
CA GLU A 196 13.78 -11.91 -2.88
C GLU A 196 12.98 -13.19 -2.69
N LEU A 197 12.07 -13.54 -3.63
CA LEU A 197 11.47 -14.88 -3.68
C LEU A 197 12.54 -15.96 -3.78
N ALA A 198 13.58 -15.74 -4.59
CA ALA A 198 14.66 -16.71 -4.75
C ALA A 198 15.38 -17.02 -3.42
N ALA A 199 15.38 -16.07 -2.48
CA ALA A 199 15.98 -16.25 -1.16
C ALA A 199 15.05 -16.97 -0.17
N VAL A 200 13.73 -16.70 -0.22
CA VAL A 200 12.74 -17.26 0.73
C VAL A 200 12.03 -18.52 0.22
N ASP A 201 12.24 -18.89 -1.04
CA ASP A 201 11.76 -20.13 -1.66
C ASP A 201 12.90 -20.85 -2.41
N PRO A 202 13.87 -21.44 -1.66
CA PRO A 202 15.02 -22.14 -2.24
C PRO A 202 14.68 -23.23 -3.27
N PRO A 203 13.61 -24.04 -3.11
CA PRO A 203 13.23 -25.05 -4.09
C PRO A 203 13.00 -24.52 -5.51
N ASN A 204 12.46 -23.31 -5.64
CA ASN A 204 12.16 -22.68 -6.94
C ASN A 204 13.11 -21.52 -7.28
N ALA A 205 14.22 -21.36 -6.57
CA ALA A 205 15.12 -20.21 -6.72
C ALA A 205 15.66 -20.02 -8.16
N GLY A 206 15.84 -21.11 -8.91
CA GLY A 206 16.25 -21.05 -10.32
C GLY A 206 15.22 -20.34 -11.21
N LEU A 207 13.93 -20.66 -11.03
CA LEU A 207 12.83 -19.99 -11.72
C LEU A 207 12.76 -18.51 -11.34
N TRP A 208 12.83 -18.21 -10.03
CA TRP A 208 12.74 -16.83 -9.55
C TRP A 208 13.87 -15.95 -10.09
N ARG A 209 15.10 -16.46 -10.17
CA ARG A 209 16.21 -15.74 -10.82
C ARG A 209 16.00 -15.50 -12.31
N LEU A 210 15.39 -16.46 -13.03
CA LEU A 210 15.03 -16.26 -14.44
C LEU A 210 13.98 -15.16 -14.61
N LEU A 211 12.96 -15.12 -13.75
CA LEU A 211 11.95 -14.05 -13.80
C LEU A 211 12.52 -12.69 -13.39
N ALA A 212 13.47 -12.65 -12.45
CA ALA A 212 14.21 -11.43 -12.13
C ALA A 212 15.05 -10.93 -13.31
N ALA A 213 15.73 -11.81 -14.04
CA ALA A 213 16.45 -11.45 -15.26
C ALA A 213 15.50 -10.97 -16.36
N ARG A 214 14.33 -11.60 -16.50
CA ARG A 214 13.28 -11.14 -17.43
C ARG A 214 12.77 -9.74 -17.11
N GLN A 215 12.50 -9.41 -15.85
CA GLN A 215 12.13 -8.05 -15.43
C GLN A 215 13.17 -7.01 -15.82
N ARG A 216 14.41 -7.47 -15.99
CA ARG A 216 15.56 -6.69 -16.39
C ARG A 216 15.79 -6.66 -17.91
N ALA A 217 14.83 -7.16 -18.70
CA ALA A 217 14.97 -7.36 -20.14
C ALA A 217 16.22 -8.20 -20.53
N ASP A 218 16.74 -9.03 -19.61
CA ASP A 218 17.89 -9.90 -19.84
C ASP A 218 17.45 -11.28 -20.33
N THR A 219 17.76 -11.58 -21.59
CA THR A 219 17.51 -12.88 -22.21
C THR A 219 18.71 -13.84 -22.10
N GLY A 220 19.87 -13.34 -21.66
CA GLY A 220 21.12 -14.10 -21.60
C GLY A 220 21.06 -15.22 -20.58
N LEU A 221 20.48 -14.99 -19.39
CA LEU A 221 20.36 -16.00 -18.35
C LEU A 221 19.50 -17.19 -18.82
N ALA A 222 18.34 -16.92 -19.43
CA ALA A 222 17.47 -17.96 -19.97
C ALA A 222 18.16 -18.79 -21.06
N ALA A 223 18.92 -18.13 -21.94
CA ALA A 223 19.64 -18.79 -23.02
C ALA A 223 20.83 -19.65 -22.56
N ALA A 224 21.39 -19.36 -21.38
CA ALA A 224 22.51 -20.10 -20.80
C ALA A 224 22.09 -21.16 -19.77
N THR A 225 20.80 -21.21 -19.43
CA THR A 225 20.25 -22.15 -18.45
C THR A 225 19.97 -23.49 -19.12
N GLU A 226 20.42 -24.58 -18.51
CA GLU A 226 20.10 -25.93 -18.96
C GLU A 226 18.66 -26.31 -18.58
N PRO A 227 17.95 -27.09 -19.43
CA PRO A 227 16.60 -27.56 -19.11
C PRO A 227 16.54 -28.35 -17.81
N SER A 228 15.49 -28.13 -17.01
CA SER A 228 15.26 -28.85 -15.75
C SER A 228 13.79 -29.23 -15.59
N ALA A 229 13.46 -30.01 -14.56
CA ALA A 229 12.07 -30.27 -14.19
C ALA A 229 11.32 -28.93 -14.02
N GLY A 230 10.20 -28.78 -14.74
CA GLY A 230 9.41 -27.54 -14.75
C GLY A 230 9.93 -26.43 -15.69
N LEU A 231 11.17 -26.47 -16.18
CA LEU A 231 11.74 -25.51 -17.13
C LEU A 231 12.28 -26.24 -18.35
N ASP A 232 11.38 -26.69 -19.22
CA ASP A 232 11.76 -27.34 -20.47
C ASP A 232 12.45 -26.36 -21.46
N ARG A 233 13.06 -26.94 -22.49
CA ARG A 233 13.77 -26.20 -23.53
C ARG A 233 12.87 -25.21 -24.27
N GLY A 234 11.58 -25.49 -24.43
CA GLY A 234 10.63 -24.61 -25.11
C GLY A 234 10.37 -23.33 -24.31
N ARG A 235 10.17 -23.45 -23.00
CA ARG A 235 10.00 -22.32 -22.08
C ARG A 235 11.27 -21.48 -21.97
N LEU A 236 12.43 -22.12 -21.88
CA LEU A 236 13.72 -21.41 -21.88
C LEU A 236 13.96 -20.66 -23.20
N THR A 237 13.64 -21.29 -24.33
CA THR A 237 13.70 -20.63 -25.65
C THR A 237 12.80 -19.41 -25.69
N LYS A 238 11.58 -19.51 -25.14
CA LYS A 238 10.63 -18.39 -25.10
C LYS A 238 11.10 -17.25 -24.18
N LEU A 239 11.64 -17.57 -23.01
CA LEU A 239 12.25 -16.59 -22.10
C LEU A 239 13.52 -15.95 -22.68
N ALA A 240 14.17 -16.59 -23.65
CA ALA A 240 15.30 -16.05 -24.37
C ALA A 240 14.90 -15.13 -25.56
N GLU A 241 13.61 -15.00 -25.88
CA GLU A 241 13.13 -14.05 -26.90
C GLU A 241 13.15 -12.62 -26.35
N LEU A 242 13.70 -11.68 -27.13
CA LEU A 242 13.87 -10.30 -26.68
C LEU A 242 12.53 -9.57 -26.54
N TRP A 243 11.66 -9.67 -27.53
CA TRP A 243 10.41 -8.91 -27.53
C TRP A 243 9.47 -9.24 -26.34
N PRO A 244 9.12 -10.52 -26.06
CA PRO A 244 8.31 -10.85 -24.90
C PRO A 244 8.94 -10.40 -23.57
N THR A 245 10.26 -10.44 -23.49
CA THR A 245 11.03 -10.03 -22.30
C THR A 245 11.00 -8.51 -22.11
N VAL A 246 11.07 -7.73 -23.19
CA VAL A 246 10.88 -6.27 -23.16
C VAL A 246 9.45 -5.90 -22.73
N GLN A 247 8.42 -6.59 -23.24
CA GLN A 247 7.03 -6.37 -22.81
C GLN A 247 6.86 -6.63 -21.32
N ALA A 248 7.43 -7.73 -20.83
CA ALA A 248 7.40 -8.09 -19.42
C ALA A 248 8.09 -7.07 -18.53
N ALA A 249 9.32 -6.70 -18.87
CA ALA A 249 10.06 -5.68 -18.16
C ALA A 249 9.27 -4.37 -18.08
N PHE A 250 8.59 -3.97 -19.15
CA PHE A 250 7.77 -2.77 -19.13
C PHE A 250 6.58 -2.87 -18.17
N TYR A 251 5.75 -3.91 -18.28
CA TYR A 251 4.53 -4.03 -17.47
C TYR A 251 4.81 -4.37 -16.00
N GLU A 252 5.79 -5.22 -15.71
CA GLU A 252 6.14 -5.57 -14.33
C GLU A 252 6.74 -4.36 -13.58
N ARG A 253 7.58 -3.54 -14.24
CA ARG A 253 8.10 -2.31 -13.65
C ARG A 253 7.00 -1.26 -13.44
N LEU A 254 6.07 -1.15 -14.40
CA LEU A 254 4.89 -0.31 -14.28
C LEU A 254 4.04 -0.69 -13.06
N ALA A 255 3.83 -2.00 -12.83
CA ALA A 255 3.10 -2.51 -11.67
C ALA A 255 3.78 -2.18 -10.33
N ARG A 256 5.11 -2.24 -10.28
CA ARG A 256 5.90 -1.88 -9.08
C ARG A 256 5.98 -0.38 -8.83
N GLY A 257 5.45 0.45 -9.73
CA GLY A 257 5.52 1.90 -9.62
C GLY A 257 6.94 2.46 -9.79
N GLU A 258 7.81 1.70 -10.46
CA GLU A 258 9.15 2.15 -10.76
C GLU A 258 9.15 3.37 -11.67
N ALA A 259 10.27 4.09 -11.64
CA ALA A 259 10.55 5.08 -12.67
C ALA A 259 10.61 4.38 -14.03
N ILE A 260 9.62 4.65 -14.88
CA ILE A 260 9.55 4.07 -16.22
C ILE A 260 10.66 4.70 -17.05
N ASP A 261 11.63 3.89 -17.45
CA ASP A 261 12.63 4.31 -18.43
C ASP A 261 11.89 4.67 -19.72
N HIS A 262 11.96 5.94 -20.11
CA HIS A 262 11.34 6.43 -21.34
C HIS A 262 11.82 5.64 -22.56
N SER A 263 13.07 5.16 -22.55
CA SER A 263 13.63 4.31 -23.60
C SER A 263 12.90 2.97 -23.69
N LEU A 264 12.54 2.37 -22.55
CA LEU A 264 11.77 1.13 -22.49
C LEU A 264 10.34 1.34 -22.96
N LEU A 265 9.67 2.42 -22.52
CA LEU A 265 8.34 2.79 -22.98
C LEU A 265 8.31 3.05 -24.49
N ARG A 266 9.29 3.81 -25.00
CA ARG A 266 9.44 4.12 -26.43
C ARG A 266 9.71 2.86 -27.24
N ALA A 267 10.57 1.97 -26.77
CA ALA A 267 10.86 0.69 -27.42
C ALA A 267 9.63 -0.21 -27.51
N TRP A 268 8.92 -0.35 -26.38
CA TRP A 268 7.65 -1.07 -26.32
C TRP A 268 6.63 -0.48 -27.29
N PHE A 269 6.43 0.84 -27.25
CA PHE A 269 5.42 1.51 -28.05
C PHE A 269 5.72 1.40 -29.55
N ALA A 270 6.94 1.74 -29.98
CA ALA A 270 7.37 1.67 -31.38
C ALA A 270 7.25 0.25 -31.95
N GLN A 271 7.64 -0.78 -31.18
CA GLN A 271 7.47 -2.16 -31.61
C GLN A 271 6.00 -2.55 -31.69
N ARG A 272 5.18 -2.16 -30.72
CA ARG A 272 3.76 -2.53 -30.67
C ARG A 272 2.96 -1.97 -31.85
N ILE A 273 3.21 -0.73 -32.23
CA ILE A 273 2.54 -0.11 -33.39
C ILE A 273 3.13 -0.57 -34.73
N GLY A 274 4.42 -0.93 -34.76
CA GLY A 274 5.11 -1.40 -35.97
C GLY A 274 4.92 -2.90 -36.28
N LYS A 275 4.42 -3.69 -35.33
CA LYS A 275 4.13 -5.13 -35.50
C LYS A 275 2.72 -5.49 -34.98
N PRO A 276 1.65 -4.96 -35.59
CA PRO A 276 0.29 -5.40 -35.27
C PRO A 276 0.07 -6.87 -35.67
N SER A 277 -0.89 -7.55 -35.03
CA SER A 277 -1.29 -8.87 -35.54
C SER A 277 -1.98 -8.74 -36.90
N ALA A 278 -2.02 -9.82 -37.69
CA ALA A 278 -2.67 -9.83 -39.00
C ALA A 278 -4.12 -9.33 -38.96
N LYS A 279 -4.87 -9.70 -37.92
CA LYS A 279 -6.25 -9.24 -37.69
C LYS A 279 -6.32 -7.74 -37.45
N GLU A 280 -5.43 -7.20 -36.62
CA GLU A 280 -5.41 -5.76 -36.34
C GLU A 280 -4.96 -4.95 -37.58
N ALA A 281 -4.00 -5.46 -38.35
CA ALA A 281 -3.52 -4.82 -39.58
C ALA A 281 -4.63 -4.78 -40.65
N ALA A 282 -5.39 -5.86 -40.80
CA ALA A 282 -6.53 -5.92 -41.71
C ALA A 282 -7.67 -4.97 -41.33
N ALA A 283 -7.77 -4.59 -40.05
CA ALA A 283 -8.78 -3.66 -39.56
C ALA A 283 -8.51 -2.19 -39.96
N LEU A 284 -7.35 -1.88 -40.56
CA LEU A 284 -6.95 -0.53 -40.94
C LEU A 284 -6.82 -0.34 -42.46
N SER A 285 -7.20 0.86 -42.93
CA SER A 285 -6.98 1.27 -44.32
C SER A 285 -5.47 1.35 -44.63
N ALA A 286 -5.09 1.18 -45.90
CA ALA A 286 -3.68 1.29 -46.31
C ALA A 286 -3.05 2.66 -45.94
N PRO A 287 -3.74 3.82 -46.09
CA PRO A 287 -3.22 5.10 -45.60
C PRO A 287 -2.98 5.13 -44.10
N ALA A 288 -3.91 4.61 -43.28
CA ALA A 288 -3.75 4.58 -41.82
C ALA A 288 -2.57 3.70 -41.39
N ARG A 289 -2.39 2.54 -42.05
CA ARG A 289 -1.22 1.67 -41.84
C ARG A 289 0.09 2.41 -42.13
N ARG A 290 0.18 3.14 -43.25
CA ARG A 290 1.38 3.93 -43.57
C ARG A 290 1.70 4.99 -42.53
N VAL A 291 0.69 5.67 -41.96
CA VAL A 291 0.92 6.66 -40.89
C VAL A 291 1.48 6.00 -39.62
N LEU A 292 0.98 4.82 -39.26
CA LEU A 292 1.49 4.06 -38.10
C LEU A 292 2.88 3.47 -38.35
N GLU A 293 3.15 2.98 -39.56
CA GLU A 293 4.47 2.49 -39.98
C GLU A 293 5.51 3.63 -39.98
N ASP A 294 5.15 4.81 -40.49
CA ASP A 294 5.95 6.04 -40.44
C ASP A 294 6.25 6.44 -38.99
N LEU A 295 5.22 6.53 -38.14
CA LEU A 295 5.40 6.81 -36.72
C LEU A 295 6.30 5.77 -36.03
N ALA A 296 6.11 4.47 -36.31
CA ALA A 296 6.93 3.39 -35.77
C ALA A 296 8.40 3.51 -36.21
N GLY A 297 8.63 3.85 -37.48
CA GLY A 297 9.96 4.10 -38.03
C GLY A 297 10.66 5.25 -37.31
N ARG A 298 9.98 6.38 -37.17
CA ARG A 298 10.49 7.59 -36.51
C ARG A 298 10.74 7.41 -35.02
N LEU A 299 9.84 6.74 -34.30
CA LEU A 299 10.08 6.39 -32.89
C LEU A 299 11.17 5.32 -32.74
N GLY A 300 11.39 4.48 -33.76
CA GLY A 300 12.44 3.47 -33.79
C GLY A 300 13.82 4.01 -34.20
N ASP A 301 13.88 5.24 -34.71
CA ASP A 301 15.10 5.90 -35.17
C ASP A 301 15.90 6.48 -33.99
N PRO A 302 17.13 6.01 -33.72
CA PRO A 302 17.96 6.51 -32.63
C PRO A 302 18.45 7.96 -32.87
N GLU A 303 18.47 8.44 -34.11
CA GLU A 303 18.84 9.83 -34.44
C GLU A 303 17.67 10.80 -34.20
N GLU A 304 16.43 10.36 -34.40
CA GLU A 304 15.26 11.12 -33.97
C GLU A 304 15.05 10.98 -32.45
N ARG A 305 15.14 12.11 -31.73
CA ARG A 305 14.65 12.22 -30.35
C ARG A 305 13.12 12.26 -30.37
N GLY A 306 12.52 11.12 -30.74
CA GLY A 306 11.08 10.96 -30.83
C GLY A 306 10.38 11.34 -29.51
N GLY A 307 9.18 11.91 -29.62
CA GLY A 307 8.44 12.43 -28.47
C GLY A 307 6.95 12.52 -28.74
N ALA A 308 6.18 12.92 -27.73
CA ALA A 308 4.71 13.00 -27.80
C ALA A 308 4.20 13.88 -28.95
N ALA A 309 5.00 14.84 -29.45
CA ALA A 309 4.68 15.63 -30.64
C ALA A 309 4.47 14.78 -31.90
N LEU A 310 5.29 13.74 -32.10
CA LEU A 310 5.14 12.80 -33.22
C LEU A 310 3.83 12.01 -33.12
N ILE A 311 3.47 11.61 -31.89
CA ILE A 311 2.22 10.89 -31.63
C ILE A 311 1.01 11.79 -31.87
N LYS A 312 1.08 13.05 -31.41
CA LYS A 312 0.04 14.07 -31.66
C LYS A 312 -0.13 14.35 -33.15
N ASP A 313 0.96 14.41 -33.91
CA ASP A 313 0.90 14.59 -35.36
C ASP A 313 0.27 13.39 -36.07
N ALA A 314 0.72 12.17 -35.75
CA ALA A 314 0.14 10.95 -36.26
C ALA A 314 -1.36 10.84 -35.93
N ARG A 315 -1.76 11.19 -34.70
CA ARG A 315 -3.17 11.25 -34.28
C ARG A 315 -3.99 12.19 -35.17
N ARG A 316 -3.48 13.39 -35.48
CA ARG A 316 -4.17 14.32 -36.41
C ARG A 316 -4.33 13.72 -37.80
N ARG A 317 -3.29 13.07 -38.33
CA ARG A 317 -3.29 12.43 -39.66
C ARG A 317 -4.18 11.18 -39.72
N LEU A 318 -4.41 10.52 -38.58
CA LEU A 318 -5.31 9.38 -38.46
C LEU A 318 -6.78 9.79 -38.25
N SER A 319 -7.05 11.05 -37.94
CA SER A 319 -8.41 11.53 -37.64
C SER A 319 -9.25 11.74 -38.91
N PRO A 320 -10.52 11.29 -38.97
CA PRO A 320 -11.21 10.54 -37.93
C PRO A 320 -10.85 9.05 -38.00
N LEU A 321 -10.27 8.51 -36.93
CA LEU A 321 -10.38 7.08 -36.65
C LEU A 321 -11.79 6.90 -36.09
N PRO A 322 -12.67 6.11 -36.72
CA PRO A 322 -13.94 5.75 -36.08
C PRO A 322 -13.58 5.18 -34.71
N GLU A 323 -14.09 5.80 -33.64
CA GLU A 323 -13.74 5.52 -32.23
C GLU A 323 -14.05 4.07 -31.79
N ALA A 324 -14.44 3.18 -32.72
CA ALA A 324 -15.06 1.89 -32.45
C ALA A 324 -14.60 0.75 -33.38
N ARG A 325 -13.32 0.66 -33.79
CA ARG A 325 -12.77 -0.64 -34.24
C ARG A 325 -12.00 -1.29 -33.09
N PRO A 326 -12.68 -2.05 -32.19
CA PRO A 326 -12.02 -2.75 -31.10
C PRO A 326 -10.94 -3.73 -31.58
N GLU A 327 -10.95 -4.10 -32.87
CA GLU A 327 -9.89 -4.91 -33.48
C GLU A 327 -8.58 -4.15 -33.77
N ALA A 328 -8.52 -2.82 -33.72
CA ALA A 328 -7.31 -2.04 -34.07
C ALA A 328 -6.60 -1.43 -32.84
N ARG A 329 -6.26 -2.24 -31.84
CA ARG A 329 -5.74 -1.78 -30.53
C ARG A 329 -4.44 -0.97 -30.61
N HIS A 330 -3.58 -1.29 -31.57
CA HIS A 330 -2.37 -0.49 -31.83
C HIS A 330 -2.66 0.93 -32.32
N ALA A 331 -3.70 1.13 -33.13
CA ALA A 331 -4.14 2.47 -33.53
C ALA A 331 -4.80 3.21 -32.37
N ALA A 332 -5.52 2.49 -31.49
CA ALA A 332 -6.14 3.07 -30.30
C ALA A 332 -5.13 3.73 -29.36
N LEU A 333 -3.90 3.19 -29.23
CA LEU A 333 -2.83 3.84 -28.47
C LEU A 333 -2.48 5.25 -29.00
N VAL A 334 -2.48 5.43 -30.33
CA VAL A 334 -2.18 6.72 -30.96
C VAL A 334 -3.36 7.69 -30.84
N ALA A 335 -4.59 7.17 -30.81
CA ALA A 335 -5.80 7.97 -30.64
C ALA A 335 -6.03 8.44 -29.19
N ASP A 336 -5.53 7.67 -28.22
CA ASP A 336 -5.73 7.87 -26.78
C ASP A 336 -4.92 9.06 -26.23
N THR A 337 -5.63 10.12 -25.83
CA THR A 337 -5.02 11.32 -25.22
C THR A 337 -4.37 11.04 -23.88
N GLU A 338 -4.97 10.17 -23.06
CA GLU A 338 -4.40 9.83 -21.75
C GLU A 338 -3.06 9.10 -21.93
N PHE A 339 -2.96 8.25 -22.96
CA PHE A 339 -1.70 7.59 -23.31
C PHE A 339 -0.65 8.60 -23.80
N ILE A 340 -1.01 9.54 -24.67
CA ILE A 340 -0.10 10.59 -25.14
C ILE A 340 0.44 11.40 -23.96
N ASP A 341 -0.42 11.79 -23.02
CA ASP A 341 -0.02 12.55 -21.82
C ASP A 341 0.83 11.72 -20.86
N PHE A 342 0.53 10.43 -20.72
CA PHE A 342 1.38 9.48 -19.99
C PHE A 342 2.77 9.34 -20.62
N PHE A 343 2.84 9.20 -21.95
CA PHE A 343 4.09 9.11 -22.70
C PHE A 343 4.92 10.39 -22.56
N GLN A 344 4.27 11.55 -22.66
CA GLN A 344 4.92 12.86 -22.50
C GLN A 344 5.48 13.03 -21.08
N ARG A 345 4.71 12.71 -20.04
CA ARG A 345 5.16 12.84 -18.65
C ARG A 345 6.29 11.88 -18.30
N SER A 346 6.22 10.64 -18.79
CA SER A 346 7.27 9.63 -18.56
C SER A 346 8.62 10.02 -19.18
N ALA A 347 8.63 10.94 -20.14
CA ALA A 347 9.85 11.51 -20.71
C ALA A 347 10.52 12.55 -19.82
N SER A 348 9.79 13.12 -18.84
CA SER A 348 10.33 14.12 -17.93
C SER A 348 11.01 13.47 -16.73
N HIS A 349 12.25 13.85 -16.48
CA HIS A 349 12.99 13.43 -15.29
C HIS A 349 12.33 13.93 -13.99
N GLU A 350 11.66 15.08 -14.03
CA GLU A 350 10.94 15.64 -12.88
C GLU A 350 9.79 14.74 -12.42
N GLU A 351 9.09 14.10 -13.36
CA GLU A 351 7.97 13.21 -13.06
C GLU A 351 8.42 12.02 -12.19
N HIS A 352 9.66 11.56 -12.40
CA HIS A 352 10.26 10.48 -11.60
C HIS A 352 10.58 10.91 -10.17
N LEU A 353 10.64 12.21 -9.87
CA LEU A 353 10.92 12.77 -8.54
C LEU A 353 9.65 13.17 -7.77
N VAL A 354 8.50 13.29 -8.44
CA VAL A 354 7.21 13.60 -7.81
C VAL A 354 6.77 12.40 -6.95
N PRO A 355 6.13 12.63 -5.78
CA PRO A 355 5.58 11.56 -4.96
C PRO A 355 4.77 10.56 -5.80
N PRO A 356 5.02 9.24 -5.66
CA PRO A 356 4.22 8.22 -6.33
C PRO A 356 2.75 8.42 -5.96
N ALA A 357 1.96 8.85 -6.94
CA ALA A 357 0.52 8.95 -6.80
C ALA A 357 -0.12 7.73 -7.46
N ALA A 358 -1.11 7.15 -6.80
CA ALA A 358 -1.97 6.16 -7.41
C ALA A 358 -2.68 6.83 -8.60
N ARG A 359 -2.34 6.41 -9.83
CA ARG A 359 -2.85 6.98 -11.06
C ARG A 359 -3.45 5.87 -11.90
N ARG A 360 -4.66 6.12 -12.37
CA ARG A 360 -5.30 5.30 -13.38
C ARG A 360 -4.41 5.25 -14.64
N LEU A 361 -4.22 4.05 -15.17
CA LEU A 361 -3.50 3.87 -16.42
C LEU A 361 -4.44 4.11 -17.61
N PRO A 362 -3.92 4.63 -18.74
CA PRO A 362 -4.70 4.81 -19.96
C PRO A 362 -5.39 3.53 -20.39
N GLY A 363 -6.66 3.61 -20.81
CA GLY A 363 -7.46 2.44 -21.18
C GLY A 363 -6.84 1.63 -22.34
N SER A 364 -6.24 2.31 -23.32
CA SER A 364 -5.54 1.65 -24.43
C SER A 364 -4.30 0.88 -23.96
N LEU A 365 -3.59 1.37 -22.94
CA LEU A 365 -2.43 0.70 -22.35
C LEU A 365 -2.84 -0.58 -21.63
N LEU A 366 -3.93 -0.52 -20.85
CA LEU A 366 -4.50 -1.67 -20.13
C LEU A 366 -4.96 -2.77 -21.09
N ALA A 367 -5.67 -2.42 -22.17
CA ALA A 367 -6.12 -3.39 -23.17
C ALA A 367 -4.94 -4.14 -23.83
N ASN A 368 -3.78 -3.49 -23.97
CA ASN A 368 -2.56 -4.12 -24.45
C ASN A 368 -1.90 -5.01 -23.39
N ALA A 369 -1.96 -4.62 -22.12
CA ALA A 369 -1.51 -5.46 -21.01
C ALA A 369 -2.32 -6.76 -20.93
N ASP A 370 -3.66 -6.66 -20.98
CA ASP A 370 -4.56 -7.82 -20.95
C ASP A 370 -4.31 -8.80 -22.10
N GLN A 371 -4.00 -8.28 -23.29
CA GLN A 371 -3.67 -9.13 -24.44
C GLN A 371 -2.34 -9.85 -24.25
N TRP A 372 -1.35 -9.17 -23.69
CA TRP A 372 -0.04 -9.74 -23.42
C TRP A 372 -0.10 -10.81 -22.33
N GLU A 373 -0.80 -10.54 -21.22
CA GLU A 373 -0.94 -11.47 -20.08
C GLU A 373 -1.52 -12.83 -20.51
N LYS A 374 -2.48 -12.85 -21.45
CA LYS A 374 -3.04 -14.10 -22.00
C LYS A 374 -2.02 -15.01 -22.69
N GLY A 375 -0.94 -14.44 -23.21
CA GLY A 375 0.14 -15.17 -23.87
C GLY A 375 1.40 -15.29 -23.01
N ASP A 376 1.37 -14.82 -21.77
CA ASP A 376 2.53 -14.87 -20.88
C ASP A 376 2.73 -16.28 -20.30
N LEU A 377 3.99 -16.67 -20.10
CA LEU A 377 4.39 -17.93 -19.50
C LEU A 377 4.35 -17.90 -17.96
N VAL A 378 4.43 -16.72 -17.34
CA VAL A 378 4.52 -16.60 -15.88
C VAL A 378 3.35 -17.23 -15.15
N PRO A 379 2.09 -17.07 -15.56
CA PRO A 379 0.98 -17.72 -14.87
C PRO A 379 1.17 -19.23 -14.74
N GLY A 380 1.43 -19.92 -15.85
CA GLY A 380 1.69 -21.35 -15.82
C GLY A 380 2.98 -21.75 -15.09
N LEU A 381 4.00 -20.88 -15.04
CA LEU A 381 5.22 -21.12 -14.24
C LEU A 381 4.94 -21.04 -12.73
N VAL A 382 4.15 -20.07 -12.30
CA VAL A 382 3.77 -19.82 -10.90
C VAL A 382 2.79 -20.89 -10.41
N GLU A 383 1.79 -21.25 -11.20
CA GLU A 383 0.82 -22.31 -10.88
C GLU A 383 1.50 -23.66 -10.61
N ARG A 384 2.56 -24.00 -11.37
CA ARG A 384 3.34 -25.23 -11.12
C ARG A 384 4.07 -25.24 -9.79
N CYS A 385 4.29 -24.06 -9.19
CA CYS A 385 4.86 -23.95 -7.85
C CYS A 385 3.77 -24.05 -6.76
N GLY A 386 2.51 -24.32 -7.13
CA GLY A 386 1.38 -24.36 -6.21
C GLY A 386 0.96 -22.97 -5.73
N MET A 387 1.21 -21.93 -6.53
CA MET A 387 0.97 -20.53 -6.15
C MET A 387 0.00 -19.85 -7.12
N THR A 388 -0.67 -18.80 -6.65
CA THR A 388 -1.59 -17.99 -7.46
C THR A 388 -0.83 -16.99 -8.33
N ALA A 389 -1.16 -16.96 -9.62
CA ALA A 389 -0.65 -15.97 -10.55
C ALA A 389 -1.58 -14.77 -10.70
N TRP A 390 -1.43 -13.74 -9.86
CA TRP A 390 -2.22 -12.51 -10.00
C TRP A 390 -1.92 -11.72 -11.29
N PRO A 391 -2.87 -10.93 -11.82
CA PRO A 391 -2.61 -10.03 -12.93
C PRO A 391 -1.52 -9.03 -12.56
N VAL A 392 -0.65 -8.69 -13.52
CA VAL A 392 0.51 -7.82 -13.29
C VAL A 392 0.06 -6.43 -12.85
N LEU A 393 -1.00 -5.90 -13.45
CA LEU A 393 -1.55 -4.58 -13.12
C LEU A 393 -2.73 -4.64 -12.14
N GLY A 394 -2.90 -5.76 -11.43
CA GLY A 394 -4.02 -5.99 -10.51
C GLY A 394 -5.35 -6.23 -11.21
N THR A 395 -6.42 -6.44 -10.44
CA THR A 395 -7.80 -6.58 -10.94
C THR A 395 -8.54 -5.25 -11.00
N GLY A 396 -8.11 -4.27 -10.20
CA GLY A 396 -8.81 -3.02 -9.92
C GLY A 396 -9.97 -3.18 -8.93
N ASP A 397 -10.17 -4.37 -8.36
CA ASP A 397 -11.26 -4.63 -7.42
C ASP A 397 -10.91 -4.15 -6.02
N VAL A 398 -11.90 -3.60 -5.30
CA VAL A 398 -11.77 -3.19 -3.90
C VAL A 398 -12.78 -3.91 -3.04
N LEU A 399 -12.35 -4.49 -1.92
CA LEU A 399 -13.23 -5.14 -0.93
C LEU A 399 -13.64 -4.15 0.13
N VAL A 400 -14.94 -3.98 0.37
CA VAL A 400 -15.50 -3.15 1.44
C VAL A 400 -16.12 -4.06 2.49
N LEU A 401 -15.66 -3.95 3.73
CA LEU A 401 -16.26 -4.62 4.89
C LEU A 401 -16.94 -3.59 5.79
N MET A 402 -18.23 -3.80 6.09
CA MET A 402 -19.02 -2.89 6.91
C MET A 402 -20.09 -3.67 7.70
N CYS A 403 -20.20 -3.43 9.01
CA CYS A 403 -21.30 -3.98 9.81
C CYS A 403 -22.61 -3.23 9.59
N VAL A 404 -23.74 -3.91 9.79
CA VAL A 404 -25.07 -3.31 9.76
C VAL A 404 -25.61 -3.17 11.19
N GLY A 405 -26.03 -1.96 11.55
CA GLY A 405 -26.64 -1.68 12.85
C GLY A 405 -28.15 -1.92 12.85
N ARG A 406 -28.83 -1.62 13.96
CA ARG A 406 -30.31 -1.59 14.03
C ARG A 406 -30.88 -0.26 13.55
N VAL A 407 -32.09 -0.30 12.98
CA VAL A 407 -32.83 0.92 12.61
C VAL A 407 -33.18 1.68 13.89
N THR A 408 -33.07 3.00 13.87
CA THR A 408 -33.47 3.83 15.01
C THR A 408 -34.96 4.12 14.93
N GLY A 409 -35.66 4.17 16.07
CA GLY A 409 -37.12 4.34 16.09
C GLY A 409 -37.62 5.67 15.49
N ASP A 410 -36.74 6.66 15.39
CA ASP A 410 -36.95 7.98 14.78
C ASP A 410 -36.66 8.03 13.26
N ASP A 411 -36.12 6.94 12.67
CA ASP A 411 -35.88 6.81 11.23
C ASP A 411 -36.47 5.49 10.67
N PRO A 412 -37.81 5.33 10.69
CA PRO A 412 -38.46 4.10 10.26
C PRO A 412 -38.25 3.77 8.77
N ASN A 413 -37.85 4.75 7.95
CA ASN A 413 -37.57 4.58 6.53
C ASN A 413 -36.08 4.37 6.24
N ASP A 414 -35.25 4.31 7.28
CA ASP A 414 -33.81 4.09 7.20
C ASP A 414 -33.08 5.05 6.24
N ARG A 415 -33.48 6.32 6.24
CA ARG A 415 -32.90 7.35 5.37
C ARG A 415 -31.43 7.56 5.68
N GLU A 416 -31.05 7.56 6.95
CA GLU A 416 -29.67 7.72 7.37
C GLU A 416 -28.82 6.49 7.01
N GLY A 417 -29.36 5.28 7.13
CA GLY A 417 -28.67 4.07 6.69
C GLY A 417 -28.41 4.05 5.18
N HIS A 418 -29.41 4.44 4.39
CA HIS A 418 -29.25 4.58 2.95
C HIS A 418 -28.22 5.66 2.58
N ALA A 419 -28.20 6.79 3.29
CA ALA A 419 -27.18 7.82 3.11
C ALA A 419 -25.77 7.30 3.46
N ALA A 420 -25.65 6.50 4.53
CA ALA A 420 -24.40 5.89 4.95
C ALA A 420 -23.79 4.97 3.88
N VAL A 421 -24.61 4.05 3.34
CA VAL A 421 -24.17 3.11 2.30
C VAL A 421 -23.71 3.87 1.05
N ARG A 422 -24.43 4.92 0.63
CA ARG A 422 -24.01 5.77 -0.49
C ARG A 422 -22.65 6.42 -0.24
N ARG A 423 -22.41 6.99 0.94
CA ARG A 423 -21.12 7.59 1.30
C ARG A 423 -19.97 6.59 1.25
N VAL A 424 -20.21 5.36 1.69
CA VAL A 424 -19.23 4.27 1.64
C VAL A 424 -18.95 3.84 0.20
N VAL A 425 -19.99 3.69 -0.62
CA VAL A 425 -19.84 3.38 -2.06
C VAL A 425 -19.09 4.51 -2.78
N ASP A 426 -19.40 5.78 -2.51
CA ASP A 426 -18.70 6.94 -3.09
C ASP A 426 -17.21 6.95 -2.72
N TRP A 427 -16.89 6.57 -1.47
CA TRP A 427 -15.51 6.43 -1.04
C TRP A 427 -14.80 5.29 -1.76
N ALA A 428 -15.42 4.12 -1.83
CA ALA A 428 -14.90 2.98 -2.58
C ALA A 428 -14.72 3.29 -4.07
N LEU A 429 -15.62 4.07 -4.68
CA LEU A 429 -15.49 4.56 -6.06
C LEU A 429 -14.24 5.43 -6.25
N ARG A 430 -13.96 6.36 -5.31
CA ARG A 430 -12.74 7.17 -5.36
C ARG A 430 -11.48 6.33 -5.21
N ARG A 431 -11.48 5.35 -4.30
CA ARG A 431 -10.36 4.43 -4.09
C ARG A 431 -10.09 3.58 -5.33
N ARG A 432 -11.13 2.95 -5.87
CA ARG A 432 -11.10 2.21 -7.13
C ARG A 432 -10.58 3.06 -8.28
N GLY A 433 -11.00 4.33 -8.37
CA GLY A 433 -10.55 5.25 -9.41
C GLY A 433 -9.07 5.64 -9.33
N ALA A 434 -8.42 5.40 -8.19
CA ALA A 434 -6.99 5.62 -8.02
C ALA A 434 -6.13 4.39 -8.39
N LEU A 435 -6.73 3.21 -8.53
CA LEU A 435 -6.02 2.00 -8.92
C LEU A 435 -5.65 2.03 -10.42
N PRO A 436 -4.63 1.24 -10.83
CA PRO A 436 -4.22 1.17 -12.24
C PRO A 436 -5.37 0.77 -13.18
N ARG A 437 -6.22 -0.16 -12.72
CA ARG A 437 -7.41 -0.66 -13.44
C ARG A 437 -8.70 -0.21 -12.77
N SER A 438 -9.77 -0.14 -13.56
CA SER A 438 -11.13 0.05 -13.05
C SER A 438 -11.80 -1.31 -12.87
N GLY A 439 -11.74 -1.88 -11.67
CA GLY A 439 -12.44 -3.12 -11.33
C GLY A 439 -13.84 -2.89 -10.75
N ARG A 440 -14.24 -3.75 -9.83
CA ARG A 440 -15.52 -3.73 -9.12
C ARG A 440 -15.36 -3.37 -7.65
N ILE A 441 -16.41 -2.81 -7.07
CA ILE A 441 -16.52 -2.70 -5.61
C ILE A 441 -17.16 -4.01 -5.12
N ARG A 442 -16.49 -4.72 -4.21
CA ARG A 442 -17.01 -5.91 -3.53
C ARG A 442 -17.52 -5.48 -2.16
N LEU A 443 -18.80 -5.14 -2.05
CA LEU A 443 -19.40 -4.72 -0.79
C LEU A 443 -19.86 -5.96 -0.02
N ARG A 444 -19.36 -6.14 1.21
CA ARG A 444 -19.80 -7.19 2.13
C ARG A 444 -20.36 -6.54 3.39
N LEU A 445 -21.67 -6.69 3.56
CA LEU A 445 -22.42 -6.17 4.69
C LEU A 445 -22.55 -7.26 5.73
N LEU A 446 -21.92 -7.07 6.89
CA LEU A 446 -21.96 -8.04 7.98
C LEU A 446 -23.19 -7.77 8.85
N ALA A 447 -24.03 -8.78 9.01
CA ALA A 447 -25.28 -8.67 9.74
C ALA A 447 -25.36 -9.71 10.86
N SER A 448 -26.01 -9.33 11.95
CA SER A 448 -26.56 -10.25 12.94
C SER A 448 -27.94 -10.73 12.50
N GLU A 449 -28.48 -11.74 13.19
CA GLU A 449 -29.86 -12.21 12.97
C GLU A 449 -30.88 -11.07 12.94
N GLU A 450 -30.79 -10.13 13.89
CA GLU A 450 -31.68 -8.96 14.00
C GLU A 450 -31.54 -7.94 12.84
N THR A 451 -30.49 -8.03 12.02
CA THR A 451 -30.14 -7.01 11.01
C THR A 451 -30.03 -7.56 9.59
N MET A 452 -30.30 -8.86 9.39
CA MET A 452 -30.23 -9.52 8.07
C MET A 452 -31.13 -8.85 7.02
N GLU A 453 -32.39 -8.57 7.36
CA GLU A 453 -33.34 -7.93 6.43
C GLU A 453 -32.88 -6.52 6.02
N ARG A 454 -32.41 -5.74 7.00
CA ARG A 454 -31.89 -4.39 6.76
C ARG A 454 -30.66 -4.44 5.85
N ALA A 455 -29.74 -5.37 6.11
CA ALA A 455 -28.56 -5.56 5.28
C ALA A 455 -28.92 -5.95 3.83
N GLY A 456 -29.93 -6.81 3.64
CA GLY A 456 -30.44 -7.19 2.33
C GLY A 456 -31.01 -5.98 1.57
N SER A 457 -31.77 -5.12 2.25
CA SER A 457 -32.26 -3.86 1.69
C SER A 457 -31.12 -2.94 1.23
N TRP A 458 -30.09 -2.77 2.08
CA TRP A 458 -28.92 -1.96 1.74
C TRP A 458 -28.12 -2.50 0.56
N ALA A 459 -27.91 -3.82 0.49
CA ALA A 459 -27.23 -4.46 -0.62
C ALA A 459 -28.01 -4.24 -1.94
N THR A 460 -29.33 -4.41 -1.90
CA THR A 460 -30.23 -4.20 -3.05
C THR A 460 -30.23 -2.74 -3.51
N LEU A 461 -30.27 -1.79 -2.56
CA LEU A 461 -30.19 -0.37 -2.87
C LEU A 461 -28.83 0.00 -3.50
N ALA A 462 -27.74 -0.49 -2.93
CA ALA A 462 -26.40 -0.22 -3.46
C ALA A 462 -26.28 -0.77 -4.88
N ALA A 463 -26.73 -2.01 -5.13
CA ALA A 463 -26.73 -2.64 -6.44
C ALA A 463 -27.59 -1.90 -7.48
N SER A 464 -28.77 -1.41 -7.09
CA SER A 464 -29.67 -0.69 -8.01
C SER A 464 -29.24 0.74 -8.34
N THR A 465 -28.39 1.34 -7.51
CA THR A 465 -27.91 2.73 -7.71
C THR A 465 -26.51 2.81 -8.31
N ALA A 466 -25.72 1.72 -8.27
CA ALA A 466 -24.41 1.65 -8.88
C ALA A 466 -24.50 1.43 -10.40
N PRO A 467 -23.54 1.93 -11.20
CA PRO A 467 -23.43 1.58 -12.62
C PRO A 467 -23.36 0.06 -12.81
N ALA A 468 -24.01 -0.45 -13.86
CA ALA A 468 -24.08 -1.88 -14.16
C ALA A 468 -22.69 -2.54 -14.16
N GLY A 469 -22.55 -3.66 -13.45
CA GLY A 469 -21.31 -4.43 -13.38
C GLY A 469 -20.17 -3.79 -12.58
N SER A 470 -20.41 -2.65 -11.90
CA SER A 470 -19.37 -1.92 -11.14
C SER A 470 -19.37 -2.21 -9.63
N LEU A 471 -20.43 -2.86 -9.14
CA LEU A 471 -20.63 -3.24 -7.74
C LEU A 471 -21.12 -4.69 -7.68
N ASP A 472 -20.56 -5.44 -6.74
CA ASP A 472 -21.02 -6.75 -6.30
C ASP A 472 -21.24 -6.66 -4.78
N ALA A 473 -22.50 -6.60 -4.36
CA ALA A 473 -22.91 -6.43 -2.97
C ALA A 473 -23.54 -7.72 -2.43
N ALA A 474 -23.05 -8.18 -1.29
CA ALA A 474 -23.57 -9.37 -0.61
C ALA A 474 -23.68 -9.12 0.90
N VAL A 475 -24.58 -9.85 1.54
CA VAL A 475 -24.75 -9.88 3.00
C VAL A 475 -24.06 -11.13 3.53
N LEU A 476 -23.29 -10.99 4.60
CA LEU A 476 -22.64 -12.09 5.31
C LEU A 476 -23.23 -12.18 6.71
N GLY A 477 -23.59 -13.38 7.15
CA GLY A 477 -24.19 -13.63 8.46
C GLY A 477 -25.31 -14.68 8.43
N PRO A 478 -26.00 -14.90 9.55
CA PRO A 478 -25.93 -14.09 10.77
C PRO A 478 -24.66 -14.33 11.58
N PHE A 479 -24.02 -13.25 12.02
CA PHE A 479 -22.92 -13.30 12.98
C PHE A 479 -23.42 -13.12 14.42
N SER A 480 -22.76 -13.79 15.36
CA SER A 480 -23.07 -13.65 16.79
C SER A 480 -22.86 -12.21 17.28
N THR A 481 -23.65 -11.83 18.29
CA THR A 481 -23.50 -10.58 19.02
C THR A 481 -23.11 -10.78 20.49
N GLU A 482 -22.84 -12.04 20.88
CA GLU A 482 -22.46 -12.40 22.24
C GLU A 482 -21.06 -11.87 22.58
N PRO A 483 -20.84 -11.35 23.80
CA PRO A 483 -19.58 -10.72 24.22
C PRO A 483 -18.28 -11.47 23.89
N GLY A 484 -18.27 -12.80 24.02
CA GLY A 484 -17.10 -13.65 23.82
C GLY A 484 -16.85 -14.13 22.39
N ASP A 485 -17.73 -13.83 21.44
CA ASP A 485 -17.70 -14.46 20.12
C ASP A 485 -16.83 -13.73 19.08
N ALA A 486 -16.02 -12.75 19.47
CA ALA A 486 -15.21 -11.97 18.53
C ALA A 486 -14.26 -12.86 17.69
N ALA A 487 -13.67 -13.90 18.30
CA ALA A 487 -12.84 -14.88 17.60
C ALA A 487 -13.66 -15.77 16.66
N GLY A 488 -14.87 -16.18 17.07
CA GLY A 488 -15.80 -16.93 16.23
C GLY A 488 -16.27 -16.14 15.01
N VAL A 489 -16.61 -14.86 15.19
CA VAL A 489 -16.96 -13.93 14.11
C VAL A 489 -15.78 -13.74 13.15
N ASN A 490 -14.57 -13.57 13.68
CA ASN A 490 -13.35 -13.46 12.86
C ASN A 490 -13.14 -14.71 11.99
N ALA A 491 -13.18 -15.90 12.59
CA ALA A 491 -12.98 -17.16 11.88
C ALA A 491 -14.07 -17.41 10.83
N ALA A 492 -15.34 -17.19 11.18
CA ALA A 492 -16.46 -17.33 10.25
C ALA A 492 -16.34 -16.36 9.06
N LEU A 493 -16.01 -15.08 9.32
CA LEU A 493 -15.82 -14.12 8.23
C LEU A 493 -14.65 -14.51 7.32
N LEU A 494 -13.52 -14.97 7.87
CA LEU A 494 -12.39 -15.41 7.06
C LEU A 494 -12.75 -16.62 6.19
N ALA A 495 -13.56 -17.55 6.70
CA ALA A 495 -14.06 -18.69 5.93
C ALA A 495 -14.96 -18.22 4.76
N GLU A 496 -15.89 -17.31 5.02
CA GLU A 496 -16.76 -16.70 3.99
C GLU A 496 -15.94 -15.98 2.91
N LEU A 497 -14.92 -15.21 3.31
CA LEU A 497 -14.05 -14.52 2.35
C LEU A 497 -13.21 -15.50 1.50
N ALA A 498 -12.90 -16.68 2.05
CA ALA A 498 -12.09 -17.73 1.41
C ALA A 498 -12.89 -18.74 0.60
N GLU A 499 -14.22 -18.65 0.55
CA GLU A 499 -15.10 -19.64 -0.11
C GLU A 499 -14.71 -19.89 -1.58
N THR A 500 -14.26 -18.83 -2.28
CA THR A 500 -13.81 -18.93 -3.67
C THR A 500 -12.28 -18.83 -3.77
N GLU A 501 -11.67 -19.89 -4.29
CA GLU A 501 -10.23 -19.95 -4.59
C GLU A 501 -9.80 -18.80 -5.53
N PRO A 502 -8.61 -18.21 -5.32
CA PRO A 502 -8.11 -17.15 -6.17
C PRO A 502 -7.88 -17.68 -7.59
N THR A 503 -8.37 -16.94 -8.58
CA THR A 503 -8.13 -17.30 -9.99
C THR A 503 -6.97 -16.51 -10.58
N GLY A 504 -6.62 -15.36 -9.99
CA GLY A 504 -5.62 -14.46 -10.56
C GLY A 504 -6.07 -13.84 -11.90
N LEU A 505 -7.38 -13.80 -12.17
CA LEU A 505 -7.93 -13.28 -13.42
C LEU A 505 -8.79 -12.04 -13.21
N TYR A 506 -8.78 -11.14 -14.19
CA TYR A 506 -9.73 -10.03 -14.23
C TYR A 506 -11.16 -10.56 -14.35
N GLY A 507 -12.07 -10.05 -13.52
CA GLY A 507 -13.46 -10.52 -13.45
C GLY A 507 -13.68 -11.74 -12.56
N SER A 508 -12.65 -12.21 -11.84
CA SER A 508 -12.76 -13.23 -10.79
C SER A 508 -13.86 -12.91 -9.78
N THR A 509 -14.53 -13.93 -9.25
CA THR A 509 -15.42 -13.80 -8.09
C THR A 509 -14.69 -13.95 -6.75
N SER A 510 -13.43 -14.41 -6.78
CA SER A 510 -12.64 -14.58 -5.55
C SER A 510 -12.31 -13.25 -4.89
N LEU A 511 -12.55 -13.18 -3.58
CA LEU A 511 -12.21 -12.01 -2.76
C LEU A 511 -10.71 -11.96 -2.42
N ARG A 512 -9.93 -12.97 -2.80
CA ARG A 512 -8.47 -12.97 -2.67
C ARG A 512 -7.78 -12.25 -3.84
N ASP A 513 -8.50 -12.01 -4.94
CA ASP A 513 -8.00 -11.29 -6.12
C ASP A 513 -8.15 -9.76 -6.04
N VAL A 514 -8.67 -9.21 -4.94
CA VAL A 514 -8.87 -7.76 -4.75
C VAL A 514 -7.55 -7.01 -4.52
N ASP A 515 -7.45 -5.76 -4.97
CA ASP A 515 -6.24 -4.94 -4.89
C ASP A 515 -6.20 -3.99 -3.68
N GLU A 516 -7.31 -3.78 -3.00
CA GLU A 516 -7.35 -2.97 -1.76
C GLU A 516 -8.51 -3.44 -0.86
N VAL A 517 -8.27 -3.51 0.45
CA VAL A 517 -9.30 -3.74 1.47
C VAL A 517 -9.67 -2.42 2.13
N LEU A 518 -10.97 -2.15 2.20
CA LEU A 518 -11.58 -0.95 2.76
C LEU A 518 -12.45 -1.36 3.95
N LEU A 519 -12.00 -1.01 5.15
CA LEU A 519 -12.69 -1.33 6.40
C LEU A 519 -13.47 -0.12 6.90
N VAL A 520 -14.77 -0.29 7.12
CA VAL A 520 -15.64 0.76 7.67
C VAL A 520 -15.96 0.46 9.12
N VAL A 521 -15.41 1.25 10.03
CA VAL A 521 -15.70 1.20 11.47
C VAL A 521 -16.95 2.04 11.73
N ASN A 522 -18.04 1.41 12.16
CA ASN A 522 -19.32 2.06 12.42
C ASN A 522 -19.91 1.62 13.77
N SER A 523 -21.06 2.20 14.14
CA SER A 523 -21.74 1.96 15.43
C SER A 523 -22.46 0.60 15.54
N GLY A 524 -21.91 -0.46 14.94
CA GLY A 524 -22.40 -1.82 15.10
C GLY A 524 -22.15 -2.38 16.51
N LYS A 525 -22.57 -3.62 16.75
CA LYS A 525 -22.24 -4.33 18.01
C LYS A 525 -20.71 -4.46 18.11
N PRO A 526 -20.08 -4.04 19.23
CA PRO A 526 -18.62 -4.03 19.36
C PRO A 526 -17.94 -5.35 19.02
N VAL A 527 -18.52 -6.48 19.43
CA VAL A 527 -17.99 -7.83 19.14
C VAL A 527 -17.88 -8.08 17.64
N THR A 528 -18.97 -7.87 16.90
CA THR A 528 -19.01 -8.08 15.46
C THR A 528 -18.06 -7.12 14.73
N VAL A 529 -18.02 -5.85 15.16
CA VAL A 529 -17.12 -4.85 14.55
C VAL A 529 -15.65 -5.21 14.82
N ASN A 530 -15.29 -5.62 16.03
CA ASN A 530 -13.91 -6.00 16.36
C ASN A 530 -13.48 -7.29 15.65
N GLY A 531 -14.37 -8.29 15.55
CA GLY A 531 -14.14 -9.50 14.75
C GLY A 531 -13.92 -9.18 13.26
N MET A 532 -14.73 -8.28 12.70
CA MET A 532 -14.57 -7.75 11.33
C MET A 532 -13.25 -6.99 11.15
N VAL A 533 -12.87 -6.15 12.12
CA VAL A 533 -11.61 -5.39 12.08
C VAL A 533 -10.42 -6.36 12.01
N ALA A 534 -10.38 -7.36 12.89
CA ALA A 534 -9.34 -8.38 12.87
C ALA A 534 -9.32 -9.15 11.55
N ALA A 535 -10.49 -9.56 11.04
CA ALA A 535 -10.60 -10.33 9.81
C ALA A 535 -10.21 -9.49 8.58
N GLY A 536 -10.56 -8.21 8.53
CA GLY A 536 -10.14 -7.30 7.46
C GLY A 536 -8.64 -7.08 7.42
N VAL A 537 -7.99 -6.95 8.59
CA VAL A 537 -6.52 -6.90 8.71
C VAL A 537 -5.90 -8.20 8.23
N GLN A 538 -6.37 -9.34 8.76
CA GLN A 538 -5.88 -10.67 8.35
C GLN A 538 -6.04 -10.89 6.84
N TRP A 539 -7.21 -10.53 6.29
CA TRP A 539 -7.49 -10.70 4.87
C TRP A 539 -6.58 -9.83 4.00
N SER A 540 -6.28 -8.59 4.41
CA SER A 540 -5.31 -7.76 3.68
C SER A 540 -3.90 -8.35 3.66
N LEU A 541 -3.51 -9.06 4.73
CA LEU A 541 -2.24 -9.78 4.79
C LEU A 541 -2.23 -11.00 3.87
N THR A 542 -3.30 -11.80 3.90
CA THR A 542 -3.47 -13.01 3.07
C THR A 542 -3.65 -12.70 1.58
N ALA A 543 -4.40 -11.64 1.25
CA ALA A 543 -4.56 -11.15 -0.12
C ALA A 543 -3.34 -10.33 -0.58
N ALA A 544 -2.40 -10.03 0.31
CA ALA A 544 -1.20 -9.26 0.02
C ALA A 544 -1.46 -7.87 -0.60
N CYS A 545 -2.41 -7.13 -0.03
CA CYS A 545 -2.83 -5.84 -0.57
C CYS A 545 -2.98 -4.76 0.52
N PRO A 546 -3.00 -3.46 0.16
CA PRO A 546 -3.18 -2.37 1.11
C PRO A 546 -4.53 -2.40 1.85
N LEU A 547 -4.52 -1.87 3.08
CA LEU A 547 -5.69 -1.70 3.95
C LEU A 547 -5.96 -0.22 4.14
N ARG A 548 -7.22 0.21 4.00
CA ARG A 548 -7.69 1.55 4.37
C ARG A 548 -8.83 1.44 5.36
N VAL A 549 -8.90 2.40 6.27
CA VAL A 549 -9.90 2.43 7.32
C VAL A 549 -10.65 3.75 7.26
N ALA A 550 -11.97 3.69 7.35
CA ALA A 550 -12.81 4.86 7.52
C ALA A 550 -13.75 4.66 8.71
N GLU A 551 -14.00 5.75 9.42
CA GLU A 551 -15.03 5.86 10.45
C GLU A 551 -16.31 6.37 9.80
N LEU A 552 -17.40 5.64 10.01
CA LEU A 552 -18.74 6.08 9.68
C LEU A 552 -19.44 6.54 10.96
N GLY A 553 -19.63 7.85 11.08
CA GLY A 553 -20.24 8.49 12.25
C GLY A 553 -21.30 9.51 11.87
N ARG A 554 -21.69 10.34 12.84
CA ARG A 554 -22.62 11.46 12.66
C ARG A 554 -21.93 12.78 13.02
N ASP A 555 -22.16 13.82 12.25
CA ASP A 555 -21.73 15.18 12.59
C ASP A 555 -22.63 15.83 13.66
N ARG A 556 -22.33 17.08 14.03
CA ARG A 556 -23.15 17.84 15.01
C ARG A 556 -24.59 18.08 14.56
N ALA A 557 -24.84 18.05 13.25
CA ALA A 557 -26.18 18.15 12.67
C ALA A 557 -26.84 16.77 12.50
N LEU A 558 -26.27 15.72 13.12
CA LEU A 558 -26.69 14.32 13.05
C LEU A 558 -26.65 13.71 11.65
N ARG A 559 -25.99 14.37 10.69
CA ARG A 559 -25.86 13.85 9.32
C ARG A 559 -24.79 12.78 9.31
N THR A 560 -25.03 11.74 8.53
CA THR A 560 -24.01 10.71 8.30
C THR A 560 -22.77 11.26 7.59
N VAL A 561 -21.59 11.06 8.20
CA VAL A 561 -20.29 11.47 7.67
C VAL A 561 -19.32 10.30 7.70
N LEU A 562 -18.56 10.16 6.61
CA LEU A 562 -17.44 9.22 6.51
C LEU A 562 -16.12 9.99 6.66
N SER A 563 -15.31 9.60 7.64
CA SER A 563 -14.00 10.20 7.90
C SER A 563 -12.91 9.14 7.78
N GLU A 564 -11.89 9.35 6.95
CA GLU A 564 -10.77 8.41 6.86
C GLU A 564 -10.01 8.35 8.20
N ALA A 565 -9.91 7.15 8.78
CA ALA A 565 -9.40 6.91 10.14
C ALA A 565 -7.88 6.66 10.18
N GLY A 566 -7.18 6.86 9.07
CA GLY A 566 -5.75 6.62 8.94
C GLY A 566 -5.39 5.15 8.74
N LEU A 567 -4.11 4.81 8.99
CA LEU A 567 -3.51 3.50 8.67
C LEU A 567 -2.96 2.79 9.92
N THR A 568 -3.40 3.19 11.11
CA THR A 568 -2.88 2.67 12.39
C THR A 568 -3.04 1.15 12.53
N LEU A 569 -4.11 0.56 11.98
CA LEU A 569 -4.32 -0.89 11.98
C LEU A 569 -3.24 -1.67 11.21
N CYS A 570 -2.49 -1.04 10.31
CA CYS A 570 -1.37 -1.69 9.61
C CYS A 570 -0.28 -2.18 10.57
N ARG A 571 -0.22 -1.62 11.80
CA ARG A 571 0.69 -2.08 12.87
C ARG A 571 0.43 -3.50 13.35
N LEU A 572 -0.74 -4.07 13.06
CA LEU A 572 -1.08 -5.44 13.42
C LEU A 572 -0.44 -6.50 12.49
N GLY A 573 0.34 -6.09 11.50
CA GLY A 573 1.20 -7.02 10.73
C GLY A 573 1.70 -6.47 9.41
N MET A 574 0.92 -5.60 8.75
CA MET A 574 1.24 -5.09 7.41
C MET A 574 2.50 -4.23 7.38
N ASP A 575 2.74 -3.42 8.42
CA ASP A 575 3.93 -2.57 8.49
C ASP A 575 5.23 -3.37 8.33
N ALA A 576 5.31 -4.56 8.94
CA ALA A 576 6.46 -5.43 8.82
C ALA A 576 6.62 -5.97 7.39
N ARG A 577 5.52 -6.29 6.71
CA ARG A 577 5.54 -6.74 5.29
C ARG A 577 5.97 -5.62 4.36
N LEU A 578 5.41 -4.42 4.53
CA LEU A 578 5.76 -3.24 3.75
C LEU A 578 7.22 -2.82 3.98
N ALA A 579 7.72 -2.87 5.22
CA ALA A 579 9.12 -2.58 5.53
C ALA A 579 10.08 -3.60 4.89
N ARG A 580 9.73 -4.89 4.85
CA ARG A 580 10.52 -5.94 4.16
C ARG A 580 10.57 -5.72 2.65
N LEU A 581 9.42 -5.44 2.02
CA LEU A 581 9.37 -5.12 0.59
C LEU A 581 10.12 -3.83 0.26
N ALA A 582 10.02 -2.80 1.12
CA ALA A 582 10.78 -1.58 0.96
C ALA A 582 12.28 -1.82 1.13
N SER A 583 12.69 -2.67 2.07
CA SER A 583 14.10 -3.07 2.24
C SER A 583 14.64 -3.77 0.99
N ALA A 584 13.87 -4.71 0.44
CA ALA A 584 14.16 -5.38 -0.82
C ALA A 584 14.34 -4.39 -1.99
N ALA A 585 13.43 -3.43 -2.13
CA ALA A 585 13.53 -2.39 -3.14
C ALA A 585 14.78 -1.51 -2.95
N VAL A 586 15.05 -1.05 -1.72
CA VAL A 586 16.21 -0.20 -1.40
C VAL A 586 17.54 -0.92 -1.67
N ARG A 587 17.65 -2.23 -1.42
CA ARG A 587 18.85 -3.03 -1.73
C ARG A 587 19.22 -3.02 -3.21
N ARG A 588 18.27 -2.72 -4.08
CA ARG A 588 18.45 -2.62 -5.54
C ARG A 588 18.47 -1.18 -6.06
N LEU A 589 18.57 -0.20 -5.15
CA LEU A 589 18.42 1.24 -5.43
C LEU A 589 17.07 1.64 -6.06
N ASP A 590 16.04 0.81 -5.89
CA ASP A 590 14.66 1.12 -6.26
C ASP A 590 13.94 1.90 -5.14
N THR A 591 14.46 3.09 -4.87
CA THR A 591 14.01 3.92 -3.75
C THR A 591 12.63 4.52 -3.99
N ARG A 592 12.16 4.57 -5.24
CA ARG A 592 10.81 5.06 -5.59
C ARG A 592 9.76 4.04 -5.19
N THR A 593 9.95 2.76 -5.51
CA THR A 593 9.04 1.70 -5.07
C THR A 593 9.04 1.56 -3.55
N ALA A 594 10.21 1.68 -2.90
CA ALA A 594 10.27 1.73 -1.44
C ALA A 594 9.44 2.91 -0.86
N TRP A 595 9.57 4.10 -1.44
CA TRP A 595 8.79 5.28 -1.04
C TRP A 595 7.27 5.04 -1.19
N GLN A 596 6.84 4.42 -2.29
CA GLN A 596 5.44 4.07 -2.53
C GLN A 596 4.91 3.05 -1.52
N LEU A 597 5.63 1.95 -1.31
CA LEU A 597 5.25 0.87 -0.39
C LEU A 597 5.06 1.40 1.04
N LEU A 598 6.02 2.20 1.52
CA LEU A 598 5.95 2.80 2.85
C LEU A 598 4.80 3.81 3.00
N GLY A 599 4.27 4.35 1.89
CA GLY A 599 3.07 5.18 1.88
C GLY A 599 1.77 4.43 2.17
N ASN A 600 1.80 3.10 2.14
CA ASN A 600 0.64 2.25 2.43
C ASN A 600 0.57 1.75 3.88
N GLY A 601 1.58 2.04 4.71
CA GLY A 601 1.62 1.59 6.09
C GLY A 601 1.23 2.67 7.10
N SER A 602 1.32 2.33 8.39
CA SER A 602 0.93 3.22 9.48
C SER A 602 1.83 4.45 9.61
N PRO A 603 1.44 5.46 10.42
CA PRO A 603 2.31 6.60 10.74
C PRO A 603 3.69 6.21 11.30
N ALA A 604 3.86 5.00 11.84
CA ALA A 604 5.15 4.50 12.31
C ALA A 604 6.20 4.40 11.18
N LEU A 605 5.76 4.19 9.93
CA LEU A 605 6.64 4.12 8.76
C LEU A 605 6.98 5.49 8.18
N ALA A 606 6.38 6.58 8.67
CA ALA A 606 6.52 7.92 8.07
C ALA A 606 7.98 8.38 7.99
N ALA A 607 8.76 8.18 9.06
CA ALA A 607 10.18 8.56 9.07
C ALA A 607 11.01 7.77 8.04
N ALA A 608 10.75 6.47 7.88
CA ALA A 608 11.41 5.63 6.88
C ALA A 608 10.99 6.02 5.47
N ARG A 609 9.70 6.33 5.27
CA ARG A 609 9.15 6.82 4.00
C ARG A 609 9.84 8.12 3.57
N GLU A 610 9.96 9.08 4.49
CA GLU A 610 10.67 10.33 4.21
C GLU A 610 12.16 10.12 3.94
N ALA A 611 12.80 9.20 4.67
CA ALA A 611 14.19 8.84 4.42
C ALA A 611 14.38 8.22 3.03
N ALA A 612 13.50 7.31 2.61
CA ALA A 612 13.49 6.75 1.25
C ALA A 612 13.27 7.84 0.19
N ALA A 613 12.35 8.77 0.42
CA ALA A 613 12.10 9.90 -0.47
C ALA A 613 13.31 10.86 -0.55
N ARG A 614 14.04 11.06 0.55
CA ARG A 614 15.29 11.85 0.57
C ARG A 614 16.38 11.15 -0.22
N VAL A 615 16.65 9.86 0.05
CA VAL A 615 17.66 9.09 -0.70
C VAL A 615 17.33 9.05 -2.19
N HIS A 616 16.04 8.90 -2.55
CA HIS A 616 15.60 8.96 -3.95
C HIS A 616 15.94 10.30 -4.61
N ARG A 617 15.64 11.42 -3.94
CA ARG A 617 15.97 12.76 -4.45
C ARG A 617 17.48 13.01 -4.48
N ASP A 618 18.24 12.52 -3.52
CA ASP A 618 19.71 12.69 -3.52
C ASP A 618 20.35 11.89 -4.67
N LEU A 619 19.84 10.69 -4.94
CA LEU A 619 20.33 9.80 -6.00
C LEU A 619 19.92 10.28 -7.41
N TYR A 620 18.66 10.67 -7.60
CA TYR A 620 18.13 11.00 -8.92
C TYR A 620 17.89 12.50 -9.15
N GLY A 621 17.96 13.37 -8.14
CA GLY A 621 17.60 14.78 -8.27
C GLY A 621 18.42 15.58 -9.29
N HIS A 622 17.84 16.67 -9.79
CA HIS A 622 18.57 17.63 -10.65
C HIS A 622 19.53 18.50 -9.82
N ALA A 623 20.63 18.92 -10.46
CA ALA A 623 21.39 20.05 -9.96
C ALA A 623 20.50 21.30 -9.95
N THR A 624 20.57 22.12 -8.90
CA THR A 624 19.85 23.40 -8.89
C THR A 624 20.39 24.30 -10.00
N ALA A 625 19.56 25.21 -10.53
CA ALA A 625 20.00 26.13 -11.59
C ALA A 625 21.22 26.98 -11.17
N THR A 626 21.39 27.20 -9.86
CA THR A 626 22.50 27.93 -9.25
C THR A 626 23.66 27.03 -8.79
N ALA A 627 23.55 25.71 -8.91
CA ALA A 627 24.62 24.79 -8.51
C ALA A 627 25.84 24.99 -9.41
N ASP A 628 26.95 25.37 -8.77
CA ASP A 628 28.24 25.46 -9.41
C ASP A 628 28.80 24.07 -9.77
N ARG A 629 29.95 24.07 -10.45
CA ARG A 629 30.61 22.85 -10.90
C ARG A 629 31.03 21.95 -9.73
N ASP A 630 31.45 22.54 -8.62
CA ASP A 630 31.96 21.80 -7.45
C ASP A 630 30.83 21.03 -6.78
N ALA A 631 29.67 21.65 -6.56
CA ALA A 631 28.48 21.03 -6.01
C ALA A 631 27.97 19.87 -6.90
N ARG A 632 27.99 20.06 -8.23
CA ARG A 632 27.63 18.99 -9.18
C ARG A 632 28.61 17.82 -9.10
N CYS A 633 29.91 18.09 -9.02
CA CYS A 633 30.93 17.05 -8.91
C CYS A 633 30.86 16.31 -7.56
N GLU A 634 30.55 17.01 -6.46
CA GLU A 634 30.31 16.40 -5.15
C GLU A 634 29.08 15.49 -5.16
N ALA A 635 27.97 15.94 -5.76
CA ALA A 635 26.79 15.10 -5.95
C ALA A 635 27.10 13.87 -6.81
N ALA A 636 27.91 14.03 -7.86
CA ALA A 636 28.36 12.92 -8.70
C ALA A 636 29.20 11.91 -7.91
N CYS A 637 30.16 12.37 -7.10
CA CYS A 637 30.95 11.51 -6.22
C CYS A 637 30.05 10.71 -5.26
N ASN A 638 29.14 11.38 -4.55
CA ASN A 638 28.19 10.75 -3.63
C ASN A 638 27.33 9.66 -4.29
N ARG A 639 26.82 9.93 -5.49
CA ARG A 639 26.01 8.98 -6.26
C ARG A 639 26.82 7.75 -6.68
N LEU A 640 28.03 7.95 -7.20
CA LEU A 640 28.89 6.87 -7.65
C LEU A 640 29.40 6.02 -6.48
N GLU A 641 29.75 6.62 -5.35
CA GLU A 641 30.11 5.91 -4.12
C GLU A 641 28.94 5.08 -3.59
N LEU A 642 27.71 5.60 -3.59
CA LEU A 642 26.52 4.81 -3.24
C LEU A 642 26.34 3.61 -4.16
N ILE A 643 26.45 3.82 -5.48
CA ILE A 643 26.28 2.75 -6.47
C ILE A 643 27.36 1.69 -6.33
N ALA A 644 28.61 2.09 -6.14
CA ALA A 644 29.72 1.19 -5.88
C ALA A 644 29.54 0.41 -4.56
N HIS A 645 28.89 1.01 -3.55
CA HIS A 645 28.60 0.34 -2.29
C HIS A 645 27.47 -0.68 -2.40
N VAL A 646 26.37 -0.32 -3.07
CA VAL A 646 25.12 -1.11 -3.07
C VAL A 646 25.09 -2.15 -4.19
N LEU A 647 25.53 -1.79 -5.39
CA LEU A 647 25.46 -2.63 -6.59
C LEU A 647 26.82 -3.26 -6.92
N ALA A 648 27.68 -3.44 -5.92
CA ALA A 648 29.04 -3.94 -6.11
C ALA A 648 29.09 -5.27 -6.87
N ASP A 649 28.15 -6.17 -6.57
CA ASP A 649 28.05 -7.51 -7.16
C ASP A 649 27.08 -7.55 -8.36
N GLU A 650 26.49 -6.42 -8.74
CA GLU A 650 25.50 -6.28 -9.80
C GLU A 650 26.04 -5.38 -10.94
N PRO A 651 27.00 -5.86 -11.74
CA PRO A 651 27.78 -5.02 -12.65
C PRO A 651 26.92 -4.27 -13.69
N TRP A 652 25.88 -4.92 -14.24
CA TRP A 652 24.99 -4.29 -15.22
C TRP A 652 24.11 -3.20 -14.62
N PRO A 653 23.34 -3.47 -13.54
CA PRO A 653 22.65 -2.43 -12.78
C PRO A 653 23.58 -1.28 -12.36
N ALA A 654 24.78 -1.58 -11.86
CA ALA A 654 25.74 -0.55 -11.45
C ALA A 654 26.13 0.37 -12.61
N CYS A 655 26.51 -0.18 -13.77
CA CYS A 655 26.90 0.62 -14.95
C CYS A 655 25.74 1.47 -15.47
N TYR A 656 24.55 0.88 -15.56
CA TYR A 656 23.36 1.58 -16.05
C TYR A 656 23.00 2.74 -15.12
N THR A 657 22.79 2.45 -13.84
CA THR A 657 22.40 3.44 -12.84
C THR A 657 23.45 4.54 -12.73
N ALA A 658 24.75 4.21 -12.73
CA ALA A 658 25.83 5.20 -12.61
C ALA A 658 25.82 6.26 -13.72
N VAL A 659 25.42 5.90 -14.94
CA VAL A 659 25.32 6.87 -16.03
C VAL A 659 24.01 7.65 -15.97
N GLU A 660 22.89 6.98 -15.73
CA GLU A 660 21.56 7.62 -15.72
C GLU A 660 21.35 8.57 -14.53
N VAL A 661 22.04 8.36 -13.39
CA VAL A 661 21.98 9.31 -12.26
C VAL A 661 22.83 10.56 -12.50
N LEU A 662 23.73 10.56 -13.49
CA LEU A 662 24.59 11.71 -13.79
C LEU A 662 24.02 12.59 -14.90
N ARG A 663 23.38 12.00 -15.91
CA ARG A 663 22.86 12.71 -17.09
C ARG A 663 21.35 12.51 -17.28
N PRO A 664 20.62 13.50 -17.80
CA PRO A 664 20.99 14.91 -17.85
C PRO A 664 20.91 15.58 -16.46
N GLY A 665 20.70 14.80 -15.38
CA GLY A 665 20.39 15.29 -14.05
C GLY A 665 21.38 16.30 -13.46
N LEU A 666 22.68 15.95 -13.47
CA LEU A 666 23.76 16.82 -12.98
C LEU A 666 24.51 17.50 -14.11
N PHE A 667 24.71 16.79 -15.22
CA PHE A 667 25.42 17.27 -16.39
C PHE A 667 24.51 17.10 -17.60
N ASP A 668 24.28 18.18 -18.34
CA ASP A 668 23.50 18.11 -19.56
C ASP A 668 24.18 17.23 -20.63
N TRP A 669 23.47 16.98 -21.73
CA TRP A 669 23.97 16.10 -22.78
C TRP A 669 25.28 16.58 -23.43
N ALA A 670 25.46 17.89 -23.60
CA ALA A 670 26.65 18.46 -24.23
C ALA A 670 27.85 18.39 -23.28
N GLU A 671 27.65 18.75 -22.01
CA GLU A 671 28.65 18.66 -20.96
C GLU A 671 29.07 17.20 -20.73
N TRP A 672 28.12 16.27 -20.62
CA TRP A 672 28.41 14.84 -20.50
C TRP A 672 29.23 14.31 -21.69
N ALA A 673 28.91 14.75 -22.91
CA ALA A 673 29.68 14.37 -24.10
C ALA A 673 31.11 14.90 -24.05
N ALA A 674 31.32 16.15 -23.62
CA ALA A 674 32.64 16.74 -23.45
C ALA A 674 33.47 16.03 -22.37
N LEU A 675 32.86 15.74 -21.21
CA LEU A 675 33.50 15.00 -20.11
C LEU A 675 33.97 13.61 -20.56
N ARG A 676 33.12 12.85 -21.26
CA ARG A 676 33.49 11.52 -21.77
C ARG A 676 34.61 11.56 -22.81
N ARG A 677 34.71 12.61 -23.63
CA ARG A 677 35.82 12.76 -24.58
C ARG A 677 37.14 13.02 -23.87
N ARG A 678 37.10 13.77 -22.77
CA ARG A 678 38.29 14.18 -22.01
C ARG A 678 38.80 13.10 -21.05
N PHE A 679 37.91 12.35 -20.39
CA PHE A 679 38.29 11.43 -19.30
C PHE A 679 38.01 9.97 -19.65
N ALA A 680 39.06 9.13 -19.61
CA ALA A 680 38.97 7.72 -19.96
C ALA A 680 38.01 6.90 -19.08
N PRO A 681 37.97 7.06 -17.73
CA PRO A 681 37.02 6.31 -16.89
C PRO A 681 35.56 6.53 -17.28
N LEU A 682 35.14 7.79 -17.50
CA LEU A 682 33.76 8.12 -17.91
C LEU A 682 33.40 7.52 -19.28
N ARG A 683 34.37 7.48 -20.20
CA ARG A 683 34.20 6.85 -21.52
C ARG A 683 33.99 5.35 -21.39
N LYS A 684 34.79 4.68 -20.58
CA LYS A 684 34.70 3.23 -20.35
C LYS A 684 33.43 2.85 -19.59
N LEU A 685 33.06 3.58 -18.53
CA LEU A 685 31.80 3.38 -17.82
C LEU A 685 30.59 3.49 -18.76
N ASN A 686 30.59 4.51 -19.64
CA ASN A 686 29.53 4.65 -20.65
C ASN A 686 29.56 3.52 -21.70
N ALA A 687 30.73 2.97 -22.04
CA ALA A 687 30.83 1.80 -22.90
C ALA A 687 30.22 0.57 -22.23
N CYS A 688 30.55 0.29 -20.96
CA CYS A 688 29.95 -0.79 -20.18
C CYS A 688 28.42 -0.63 -20.05
N ARG A 689 27.93 0.59 -19.79
CA ARG A 689 26.49 0.89 -19.81
C ARG A 689 25.85 0.51 -21.14
N ASN A 690 26.50 0.81 -22.26
CA ASN A 690 25.98 0.48 -23.59
C ASN A 690 25.90 -1.02 -23.89
N GLU A 691 26.59 -1.85 -23.12
CA GLU A 691 26.55 -3.31 -23.23
C GLU A 691 25.42 -3.94 -22.38
N THR A 692 24.78 -3.16 -21.51
CA THR A 692 23.71 -3.66 -20.62
C THR A 692 22.45 -4.12 -21.39
N PRO A 693 21.66 -5.07 -20.86
CA PRO A 693 20.42 -5.55 -21.48
C PRO A 693 19.41 -4.46 -21.85
N TYR A 694 19.33 -3.39 -21.05
CA TYR A 694 18.34 -2.31 -21.16
C TYR A 694 18.73 -1.22 -22.16
N THR A 695 19.99 -1.17 -22.58
CA THR A 695 20.48 -0.12 -23.47
C THR A 695 20.32 -0.53 -24.93
N HIS A 696 19.99 0.43 -25.79
CA HIS A 696 19.85 0.24 -27.24
C HIS A 696 18.82 -0.85 -27.59
N LEU A 697 17.77 -0.98 -26.76
CA LEU A 697 16.68 -1.95 -27.00
C LEU A 697 16.06 -1.77 -28.39
N LEU A 698 15.91 -0.53 -28.86
CA LEU A 698 15.44 -0.23 -30.20
C LEU A 698 16.36 -0.77 -31.31
N ASP A 699 17.67 -0.64 -31.14
CA ASP A 699 18.64 -1.15 -32.13
C ASP A 699 18.62 -2.67 -32.15
N ARG A 700 18.56 -3.32 -30.97
CA ARG A 700 18.49 -4.78 -30.88
C ARG A 700 17.21 -5.34 -31.48
N LEU A 701 16.06 -4.71 -31.21
CA LEU A 701 14.80 -5.07 -31.83
C LEU A 701 14.82 -4.88 -33.36
N ARG A 702 15.62 -3.94 -33.87
CA ARG A 702 15.83 -3.73 -35.30
C ARG A 702 16.74 -4.79 -35.92
N ASP A 703 17.84 -5.14 -35.25
CA ASP A 703 18.75 -6.19 -35.69
C ASP A 703 18.03 -7.55 -35.76
N GLU A 704 17.21 -7.85 -34.74
CA GLU A 704 16.34 -9.03 -34.71
C GLU A 704 15.35 -9.04 -35.88
N ARG A 705 14.73 -7.89 -36.21
CA ARG A 705 13.87 -7.76 -37.41
C ARG A 705 14.62 -7.99 -38.71
N ALA A 706 15.88 -7.56 -38.79
CA ALA A 706 16.72 -7.70 -39.97
C ALA A 706 17.32 -9.11 -40.12
N GLY A 707 17.03 -10.05 -39.20
CA GLY A 707 17.61 -11.39 -39.18
C GLY A 707 19.13 -11.38 -38.95
N ARG A 708 19.68 -10.24 -38.50
CA ARG A 708 21.10 -10.13 -38.18
C ARG A 708 21.31 -10.81 -36.84
N THR A 709 22.23 -11.77 -36.80
CA THR A 709 22.67 -12.37 -35.53
C THR A 709 23.14 -11.24 -34.64
N ALA A 710 22.40 -10.99 -33.55
CA ALA A 710 22.86 -10.12 -32.47
C ALA A 710 24.31 -10.51 -32.17
N GLY A 711 25.24 -9.57 -32.33
CA GLY A 711 26.67 -9.84 -32.14
C GLY A 711 26.93 -10.61 -30.85
N THR A 712 27.99 -11.42 -30.82
CA THR A 712 28.41 -12.27 -29.69
C THR A 712 27.88 -11.77 -28.35
N ARG A 713 26.94 -12.53 -27.79
CA ARG A 713 26.23 -12.21 -26.54
C ARG A 713 27.23 -11.79 -25.47
N LYS A 714 27.14 -10.55 -25.01
CA LYS A 714 28.09 -10.01 -24.03
C LYS A 714 27.70 -10.52 -22.64
N ARG A 715 28.64 -11.18 -21.98
CA ARG A 715 28.52 -11.50 -20.56
C ARG A 715 28.64 -10.20 -19.75
N PRO A 716 28.04 -10.12 -18.55
CA PRO A 716 28.31 -9.01 -17.66
C PRO A 716 29.82 -8.91 -17.40
N PRO A 717 30.39 -7.68 -17.37
CA PRO A 717 31.78 -7.51 -16.98
C PRO A 717 31.97 -8.01 -15.54
N ALA A 718 33.18 -8.44 -15.20
CA ALA A 718 33.47 -8.86 -13.83
C ALA A 718 33.19 -7.69 -12.85
N PRO A 719 32.54 -7.94 -11.70
CA PRO A 719 32.21 -6.91 -10.71
C PRO A 719 33.37 -5.95 -10.38
N ARG A 720 34.57 -6.51 -10.21
CA ARG A 720 35.80 -5.76 -9.93
C ARG A 720 36.13 -4.71 -11.00
N VAL A 721 35.92 -5.02 -12.28
CA VAL A 721 36.17 -4.07 -13.38
C VAL A 721 35.23 -2.88 -13.27
N VAL A 722 33.95 -3.11 -13.01
CA VAL A 722 32.98 -2.03 -12.85
C VAL A 722 33.32 -1.15 -11.64
N LEU A 723 33.72 -1.75 -10.52
CA LEU A 723 34.15 -1.01 -9.33
C LEU A 723 35.39 -0.16 -9.58
N GLU A 724 36.37 -0.67 -10.33
CA GLU A 724 37.57 0.09 -10.73
C GLU A 724 37.20 1.29 -11.62
N GLU A 725 36.30 1.10 -12.59
CA GLU A 725 35.83 2.20 -13.44
C GLU A 725 35.00 3.24 -12.67
N LEU A 726 34.15 2.82 -11.73
CA LEU A 726 33.41 3.73 -10.83
C LEU A 726 34.36 4.57 -9.97
N ARG A 727 35.38 3.94 -9.36
CA ARG A 727 36.41 4.65 -8.58
C ARG A 727 37.19 5.64 -9.45
N GLY A 728 37.58 5.25 -10.66
CA GLY A 728 38.22 6.15 -11.61
C GLY A 728 37.32 7.34 -11.99
N CYS A 729 36.01 7.15 -12.07
CA CYS A 729 35.07 8.25 -12.29
C CYS A 729 34.98 9.19 -11.07
N VAL A 730 34.98 8.65 -9.84
CA VAL A 730 35.03 9.45 -8.60
C VAL A 730 36.30 10.30 -8.57
N GLU A 731 37.46 9.73 -8.89
CA GLU A 731 38.73 10.46 -8.96
C GLU A 731 38.68 11.60 -9.99
N VAL A 732 38.06 11.36 -11.16
CA VAL A 732 37.85 12.41 -12.18
C VAL A 732 37.02 13.56 -11.63
N PHE A 733 35.90 13.28 -10.95
CA PHE A 733 35.07 14.33 -10.38
C PHE A 733 35.74 15.05 -9.22
N GLN A 734 36.57 14.37 -8.42
CA GLN A 734 37.40 15.01 -7.40
C GLN A 734 38.44 15.95 -8.01
N LEU A 735 39.07 15.59 -9.14
CA LEU A 735 40.02 16.47 -9.84
C LEU A 735 39.37 17.73 -10.41
N LEU A 736 38.09 17.63 -10.79
CA LEU A 736 37.31 18.74 -11.31
C LEU A 736 36.84 19.74 -10.24
N ARG A 737 36.97 19.39 -8.94
CA ARG A 737 36.65 20.28 -7.81
C ARG A 737 37.81 21.22 -7.48
N SER A 738 37.48 22.36 -6.86
CA SER A 738 38.47 23.27 -6.27
C SER A 738 39.41 22.54 -5.29
N PRO A 739 40.71 22.90 -5.21
CA PRO A 739 41.68 22.21 -4.38
C PRO A 739 41.27 22.07 -2.90
N GLU A 740 40.64 23.11 -2.35
CA GLU A 740 40.14 23.15 -0.96
C GLU A 740 38.98 22.16 -0.71
N SER A 741 38.27 21.78 -1.78
CA SER A 741 37.13 20.86 -1.73
C SER A 741 37.49 19.42 -2.14
N ARG A 742 38.78 19.12 -2.38
CA ARG A 742 39.22 17.77 -2.77
C ARG A 742 39.23 16.82 -1.56
N ARG A 743 38.51 15.69 -1.68
CA ARG A 743 38.37 14.61 -0.66
C ARG A 743 37.79 15.08 0.68
N SER A 744 36.52 15.50 0.66
CA SER A 744 35.74 15.76 1.87
C SER A 744 35.09 14.47 2.40
N ALA A 745 34.86 14.40 3.73
CA ALA A 745 34.04 13.34 4.33
C ALA A 745 32.60 13.30 3.79
N SER A 746 32.15 14.37 3.12
CA SER A 746 30.83 14.50 2.51
C SER A 746 30.63 13.58 1.30
N ASP A 747 31.67 13.07 0.64
CA ASP A 747 31.55 12.16 -0.51
C ASP A 747 30.93 10.78 -0.13
N ARG A 748 30.79 10.49 1.17
CA ARG A 748 30.14 9.27 1.70
C ARG A 748 28.83 9.54 2.44
N GLU A 749 28.35 10.78 2.43
CA GLU A 749 27.14 11.14 3.18
C GLU A 749 25.93 10.35 2.71
N LEU A 750 25.79 10.17 1.39
CA LEU A 750 24.67 9.41 0.82
C LEU A 750 24.73 7.92 1.21
N VAL A 751 25.93 7.33 1.31
CA VAL A 751 26.14 5.96 1.81
C VAL A 751 25.70 5.84 3.28
N ILE A 752 26.03 6.83 4.12
CA ILE A 752 25.63 6.84 5.53
C ILE A 752 24.10 6.93 5.66
N ARG A 753 23.45 7.82 4.91
CA ARG A 753 21.99 7.95 4.87
C ARG A 753 21.31 6.67 4.41
N TYR A 754 21.85 6.02 3.37
CA TYR A 754 21.39 4.73 2.88
C TYR A 754 21.48 3.64 3.95
N ARG A 755 22.62 3.49 4.64
CA ARG A 755 22.79 2.48 5.69
C ARG A 755 21.80 2.68 6.84
N ARG A 756 21.62 3.94 7.27
CA ARG A 756 20.62 4.28 8.29
C ARG A 756 19.20 3.90 7.86
N LEU A 757 18.83 4.13 6.60
CA LEU A 757 17.55 3.70 6.05
C LEU A 757 17.42 2.16 6.08
N CYS A 758 18.46 1.43 5.67
CA CYS A 758 18.45 -0.03 5.71
C CYS A 758 18.30 -0.58 7.14
N GLU A 759 19.03 -0.03 8.11
CA GLU A 759 18.92 -0.39 9.53
C GLU A 759 17.52 -0.11 10.07
N GLN A 760 16.96 1.07 9.74
CA GLN A 760 15.60 1.42 10.13
C GLN A 760 14.56 0.46 9.54
N LEU A 761 14.68 0.11 8.27
CA LEU A 761 13.77 -0.84 7.60
C LEU A 761 13.92 -2.26 8.14
N ALA A 762 15.13 -2.69 8.48
CA ALA A 762 15.36 -3.98 9.13
C ALA A 762 14.62 -4.07 10.46
N LYS A 763 14.79 -3.06 11.33
CA LYS A 763 14.10 -2.97 12.61
C LYS A 763 12.57 -2.92 12.47
N LEU A 764 12.06 -2.18 11.49
CA LEU A 764 10.61 -2.10 11.23
C LEU A 764 10.04 -3.39 10.60
N GLY A 765 10.89 -4.15 9.91
CA GLY A 765 10.54 -5.43 9.28
C GLY A 765 10.60 -6.63 10.23
N GLU A 766 11.19 -6.47 11.41
CA GLU A 766 11.08 -7.44 12.49
C GLU A 766 9.61 -7.55 12.89
N GLU A 767 9.08 -8.78 12.94
CA GLU A 767 7.76 -8.98 13.49
C GLU A 767 7.86 -8.63 14.98
N ALA A 768 7.14 -7.58 15.39
CA ALA A 768 6.89 -7.40 16.81
C ALA A 768 6.28 -8.72 17.29
N ARG A 769 6.99 -9.43 18.16
CA ARG A 769 6.46 -10.55 18.93
C ARG A 769 5.85 -9.96 20.19
#